data_AF-A0A0R2JLW3-F1
#
_entry.id   AF-A0A0R2JLW3-F1
#
_cell.length_a   1.000
_cell.length_b   1.000
_cell.length_c   1.000
_cell.angle_alpha   90.00
_cell.angle_beta   90.00
_cell.angle_gamma   90.00
#
_symmetry.space_group_name_H-M   'P 1'
#
loop_
_entity.id
_entity.type
_entity.pdbx_description
1 polymer ?
#
loop_
_entity_poly.entity_id
_entity_poly.type
_entity_poly.pdbx_seq_one_letter_code
_entity_poly.pdbx_strand_id
1 'polypeptide(L)'
;MKVIKFDNLGFEVAGDGVEKVTDIYVGPEDGSEYYAIMVDRNDSGHLVVSEEAINSTFNQHNLPRGSYGYFAKTEFGMIRLDSDTVNTVLISTKTKNQKSLFKPKQGYFKTFYPKLNLQDFAVSVVMAVHNAEPYLQEAIDSLVAQTIGFDKIQLIMVDDGSTDRSGSIAQKNAERYPNNIKYIALPESKGVSVARNTGLDYIQGATVNFMDSDDVLHPRLLENSYNLFYQHRDEVDVIGFPIKFFGNINRDHPLNYKFKEQKVVSLLDEHYNFVQLSSSTALVQAEYFKSGYRFKEDVVVGEDFLLMNRIIKHKMTLGVISGTPYYYRKHGSSTLDTITDHKENYLDRVKNLHSVLDDAQNFFGYIPRYFQFAVMYDIFWLVSSTDLNQELLNDKEQNKYLTWIDQLFDRVDYDVLNSNRNGSYWLINYYLQKKAERQGRENLKLGSHLNDTVNLYKEKDIITNIDGVDDRSDGVVIWGHLLIPEMVANKLTARLFIGDHPFEGTFKTAVNLSRKTLGSEYLHAAYFEFKLQEDEIILNEKIALEVTVDGNVIYPRMNYGKFLPGIPDDIFGLAHVNEDLDLVYQKNALQFSNQKDFNQLKLDNKLVVLDSELLSLYKQFAGGTKPIWVFQDRLDLADDNAKVMYEYVLKNHPEIDAYFIINEDSKSVPMLQKLGGHVVYADTYEHYAVALAADILISSAGEDAVFRFLPQKLTKFYMLAKFKFVFLQHGLSLGVDLTTWLAKTNKNIQMFVLSSRQEFLLNGRDIKDNLLYPKEVFQLTGFARHDLLTEAATTKHAEKTILFAPTWRKYLVLPNHEYDEHFVESQYYQQIEALLNNEALKNALTQANVKLKFLPHPSMRQQNADYHVDGPVEIIEDNYSKALSEADMMITDLSSVSYDFSYLKRPIYYWDLEFDVKKHSMDNADLNTRRLFGPVVKSNDELVKILIACIKHNKFKMDPKYIKRVDDVFKYNDSKNRERIFNAITRL
;
A
#
# COMPACT_ATOMS: atom_id res chain seq x y z
N MET A 1 3.03 -64.64 43.85
CA MET A 1 2.47 -63.55 44.68
C MET A 1 3.60 -62.65 45.13
N LYS A 2 3.39 -61.33 45.20
CA LYS A 2 4.24 -60.37 45.92
C LYS A 2 3.29 -59.34 46.53
N VAL A 3 3.48 -59.03 47.81
CA VAL A 3 2.63 -58.07 48.53
C VAL A 3 2.87 -56.65 47.97
N ILE A 4 1.80 -55.92 47.69
CA ILE A 4 1.85 -54.49 47.38
C ILE A 4 1.44 -53.73 48.64
N LYS A 5 2.31 -52.85 49.12
CA LYS A 5 2.04 -51.98 50.27
C LYS A 5 1.58 -50.62 49.74
N PHE A 6 0.39 -50.19 50.14
CA PHE A 6 -0.13 -48.85 49.82
C PHE A 6 0.12 -47.92 51.00
N ASP A 7 1.32 -47.33 51.07
CA ASP A 7 1.63 -46.31 52.06
C ASP A 7 1.18 -44.93 51.51
N ASN A 8 0.12 -44.38 52.13
CA ASN A 8 -0.47 -43.04 51.91
C ASN A 8 -1.08 -42.71 50.53
N LEU A 9 -2.33 -43.14 50.33
CA LEU A 9 -3.33 -42.34 49.61
C LEU A 9 -4.45 -41.93 50.59
N GLY A 10 -4.80 -40.65 50.60
CA GLY A 10 -5.95 -40.11 51.30
C GLY A 10 -6.90 -39.45 50.30
N PHE A 11 -8.19 -39.75 50.42
CA PHE A 11 -9.25 -39.18 49.60
C PHE A 11 -10.14 -38.30 50.47
N GLU A 12 -10.01 -36.98 50.36
CA GLU A 12 -11.07 -36.07 50.81
C GLU A 12 -12.14 -35.99 49.72
N VAL A 13 -13.38 -36.33 50.06
CA VAL A 13 -14.53 -36.20 49.16
C VAL A 13 -15.08 -34.78 49.28
N ALA A 14 -14.77 -33.93 48.29
CA ALA A 14 -15.23 -32.54 48.25
C ALA A 14 -16.72 -32.45 47.82
N GLY A 15 -17.63 -32.76 48.74
CA GLY A 15 -19.07 -32.56 48.56
C GLY A 15 -19.92 -33.24 49.63
N ASP A 16 -20.75 -32.46 50.33
CA ASP A 16 -21.70 -32.97 51.32
C ASP A 16 -22.76 -33.85 50.63
N GLY A 17 -22.70 -35.18 50.84
CA GLY A 17 -23.78 -36.09 50.40
C GLY A 17 -23.42 -37.53 50.02
N VAL A 18 -22.15 -37.93 49.98
CA VAL A 18 -21.75 -39.32 49.61
C VAL A 18 -21.08 -40.04 50.79
N GLU A 19 -21.89 -40.58 51.70
CA GLU A 19 -21.36 -41.21 52.93
C GLU A 19 -20.86 -42.65 52.73
N LYS A 20 -21.43 -43.43 51.79
CA LYS A 20 -21.00 -44.82 51.51
C LYS A 20 -20.75 -45.15 50.02
N VAL A 21 -19.56 -45.70 49.79
CA VAL A 21 -19.19 -46.50 48.62
C VAL A 21 -19.01 -47.95 49.10
N THR A 22 -19.57 -48.93 48.40
CA THR A 22 -19.49 -50.36 48.79
C THR A 22 -18.60 -51.19 47.86
N ASP A 23 -18.63 -50.88 46.57
CA ASP A 23 -17.96 -51.65 45.52
C ASP A 23 -17.32 -50.70 44.50
N ILE A 24 -16.14 -51.04 43.99
CA ILE A 24 -15.54 -50.41 42.82
C ILE A 24 -15.48 -51.45 41.69
N TYR A 25 -16.03 -51.10 40.52
CA TYR A 25 -16.04 -51.94 39.34
C TYR A 25 -15.03 -51.43 38.30
N VAL A 26 -14.24 -52.36 37.75
CA VAL A 26 -13.19 -52.10 36.77
C VAL A 26 -13.41 -53.00 35.55
N GLY A 27 -13.43 -52.42 34.34
CA GLY A 27 -13.58 -53.15 33.09
C GLY A 27 -12.75 -52.54 31.94
N PRO A 28 -12.36 -53.35 30.95
CA PRO A 28 -11.54 -52.93 29.81
C PRO A 28 -12.32 -52.12 28.76
N GLU A 29 -11.59 -51.42 27.89
CA GLU A 29 -12.12 -50.59 26.80
C GLU A 29 -12.82 -51.37 25.67
N ASP A 30 -12.72 -52.71 25.65
CA ASP A 30 -13.50 -53.56 24.74
C ASP A 30 -14.86 -54.01 25.34
N GLY A 31 -15.09 -53.74 26.62
CA GLY A 31 -16.31 -54.14 27.32
C GLY A 31 -16.49 -55.66 27.44
N SER A 32 -15.42 -56.44 27.55
CA SER A 32 -15.49 -57.91 27.71
C SER A 32 -15.97 -58.38 29.09
N GLU A 33 -15.24 -58.05 30.17
CA GLU A 33 -15.60 -58.42 31.55
C GLU A 33 -15.37 -57.27 32.55
N TYR A 34 -16.27 -57.09 33.51
CA TYR A 34 -16.08 -56.17 34.64
C TYR A 34 -15.80 -56.95 35.93
N TYR A 35 -14.75 -56.58 36.68
CA TYR A 35 -14.39 -57.16 37.97
C TYR A 35 -14.80 -56.25 39.12
N ALA A 36 -15.31 -56.84 40.20
CA ALA A 36 -15.65 -56.15 41.43
C ALA A 36 -14.47 -56.17 42.42
N ILE A 37 -14.13 -55.02 42.98
CA ILE A 37 -13.16 -54.84 44.06
C ILE A 37 -13.93 -54.29 45.27
N MET A 38 -13.96 -55.02 46.38
CA MET A 38 -14.55 -54.51 47.62
C MET A 38 -13.52 -53.66 48.37
N VAL A 39 -14.01 -52.59 48.99
CA VAL A 39 -13.20 -51.65 49.77
C VAL A 39 -13.82 -51.41 51.14
N ASP A 40 -12.98 -51.48 52.18
CA ASP A 40 -13.35 -51.17 53.57
C ASP A 40 -12.78 -49.80 53.96
N ARG A 41 -13.33 -49.19 55.03
CA ARG A 41 -12.69 -48.01 55.65
C ARG A 41 -11.77 -48.44 56.79
N ASN A 42 -10.56 -47.89 56.81
CA ASN A 42 -9.67 -48.02 57.96
C ASN A 42 -10.05 -47.04 59.09
N ASP A 43 -9.37 -47.14 60.24
CA ASP A 43 -9.59 -46.28 61.42
C ASP A 43 -9.35 -44.77 61.16
N SER A 44 -8.70 -44.42 60.04
CA SER A 44 -8.49 -43.05 59.57
C SER A 44 -9.58 -42.57 58.60
N GLY A 45 -10.60 -43.38 58.32
CA GLY A 45 -11.69 -43.10 57.39
C GLY A 45 -11.38 -43.29 55.91
N HIS A 46 -10.14 -43.66 55.55
CA HIS A 46 -9.73 -43.86 54.15
C HIS A 46 -10.21 -45.24 53.64
N LEU A 47 -10.59 -45.30 52.36
CA LEU A 47 -10.92 -46.55 51.68
C LEU A 47 -9.65 -47.37 51.37
N VAL A 48 -9.69 -48.67 51.65
CA VAL A 48 -8.61 -49.63 51.44
C VAL A 48 -9.20 -50.91 50.85
N VAL A 49 -8.52 -51.57 49.90
CA VAL A 49 -8.96 -52.85 49.34
C VAL A 49 -8.88 -53.94 50.41
N SER A 50 -9.96 -54.71 50.61
CA SER A 50 -9.97 -55.81 51.58
C SER A 50 -9.28 -57.07 51.03
N GLU A 51 -8.62 -57.84 51.90
CA GLU A 51 -7.72 -58.94 51.48
C GLU A 51 -8.43 -60.13 50.81
N GLU A 52 -9.77 -60.26 50.91
CA GLU A 52 -10.53 -61.41 50.37
C GLU A 52 -11.20 -61.16 49.00
N ALA A 53 -11.11 -59.95 48.43
CA ALA A 53 -12.07 -59.45 47.45
C ALA A 53 -11.61 -59.41 45.96
N ILE A 54 -11.44 -60.57 45.32
CA ILE A 54 -11.60 -60.73 43.86
C ILE A 54 -12.42 -61.99 43.58
N ASN A 55 -13.75 -61.91 43.71
CA ASN A 55 -14.65 -63.07 43.61
C ASN A 55 -16.05 -62.76 43.02
N SER A 56 -16.11 -62.07 41.86
CA SER A 56 -17.18 -62.25 40.86
C SER A 56 -16.94 -61.42 39.60
N THR A 57 -17.39 -61.95 38.45
CA THR A 57 -17.57 -61.19 37.21
C THR A 57 -18.93 -60.50 37.22
N PHE A 58 -18.96 -59.21 36.94
CA PHE A 58 -20.17 -58.38 36.97
C PHE A 58 -20.83 -58.32 35.59
N ASN A 59 -22.14 -58.56 35.55
CA ASN A 59 -22.87 -58.77 34.30
C ASN A 59 -23.38 -57.44 33.71
N GLN A 60 -23.03 -57.15 32.45
CA GLN A 60 -23.11 -55.79 31.86
C GLN A 60 -24.50 -55.12 31.80
N HIS A 61 -25.60 -55.86 31.95
CA HIS A 61 -26.95 -55.35 31.64
C HIS A 61 -27.42 -54.17 32.51
N ASN A 62 -26.71 -53.82 33.58
CA ASN A 62 -26.98 -52.66 34.44
C ASN A 62 -26.06 -51.45 34.17
N LEU A 63 -25.21 -51.48 33.15
CA LEU A 63 -24.40 -50.33 32.71
C LEU A 63 -25.03 -49.64 31.48
N PRO A 64 -24.93 -48.31 31.33
CA PRO A 64 -25.29 -47.62 30.09
C PRO A 64 -24.51 -48.17 28.89
N ARG A 65 -25.17 -48.37 27.75
CA ARG A 65 -24.51 -48.87 26.53
C ARG A 65 -23.38 -47.91 26.10
N GLY A 66 -22.18 -48.46 25.88
CA GLY A 66 -20.97 -47.68 25.57
C GLY A 66 -20.18 -47.22 26.80
N SER A 67 -20.48 -47.73 28.00
CA SER A 67 -19.71 -47.44 29.21
C SER A 67 -18.34 -48.10 29.22
N TYR A 68 -17.30 -47.29 29.35
CA TYR A 68 -15.91 -47.69 29.63
C TYR A 68 -15.35 -46.85 30.78
N GLY A 69 -14.49 -47.44 31.62
CA GLY A 69 -13.82 -46.77 32.75
C GLY A 69 -14.20 -47.33 34.12
N TYR A 70 -13.84 -46.56 35.16
CA TYR A 70 -14.07 -46.93 36.56
C TYR A 70 -15.46 -46.49 37.03
N PHE A 71 -16.13 -47.34 37.80
CA PHE A 71 -17.44 -47.03 38.40
C PHE A 71 -17.46 -47.39 39.88
N ALA A 72 -17.94 -46.47 40.73
CA ALA A 72 -18.24 -46.75 42.11
C ALA A 72 -19.74 -46.98 42.29
N LYS A 73 -20.10 -47.91 43.16
CA LYS A 73 -21.49 -48.14 43.56
C LYS A 73 -21.76 -47.52 44.92
N THR A 74 -22.77 -46.66 44.94
CA THR A 74 -23.28 -45.94 46.11
C THR A 74 -24.71 -46.38 46.41
N GLU A 75 -25.24 -45.99 47.55
CA GLU A 75 -26.65 -46.19 47.91
C GLU A 75 -27.63 -45.47 46.96
N PHE A 76 -27.17 -44.46 46.21
CA PHE A 76 -27.95 -43.74 45.20
C PHE A 76 -27.78 -44.29 43.77
N GLY A 77 -26.90 -45.27 43.56
CA GLY A 77 -26.68 -45.93 42.27
C GLY A 77 -25.21 -46.02 41.84
N MET A 78 -25.02 -46.38 40.57
CA MET A 78 -23.70 -46.42 39.91
C MET A 78 -23.27 -45.00 39.49
N ILE A 79 -22.14 -44.54 40.00
CA ILE A 79 -21.48 -43.30 39.56
C ILE A 79 -20.20 -43.64 38.80
N ARG A 80 -19.93 -42.91 37.71
CA ARG A 80 -18.65 -42.99 36.98
C ARG A 80 -17.60 -42.17 37.74
N LEU A 81 -16.38 -42.69 37.83
CA LEU A 81 -15.25 -41.97 38.40
C LEU A 81 -14.40 -41.39 37.26
N ASP A 82 -14.10 -40.09 37.33
CA ASP A 82 -13.27 -39.43 36.34
C ASP A 82 -11.78 -39.77 36.51
N SER A 83 -11.05 -39.74 35.40
CA SER A 83 -9.69 -40.29 35.26
C SER A 83 -8.65 -39.65 36.18
N ASP A 84 -8.77 -38.36 36.48
CA ASP A 84 -7.82 -37.62 37.31
C ASP A 84 -7.81 -38.05 38.79
N THR A 85 -8.81 -38.83 39.22
CA THR A 85 -8.90 -39.37 40.58
C THR A 85 -8.03 -40.62 40.82
N VAL A 86 -7.48 -41.26 39.78
CA VAL A 86 -6.73 -42.53 39.87
C VAL A 86 -5.31 -42.36 39.33
N ASN A 87 -4.43 -41.75 40.14
CA ASN A 87 -3.16 -41.19 39.65
C ASN A 87 -2.08 -42.18 39.17
N THR A 88 -2.20 -43.50 39.36
CA THR A 88 -1.31 -44.49 38.69
C THR A 88 -1.93 -45.89 38.62
N VAL A 89 -2.07 -46.44 37.41
CA VAL A 89 -2.13 -47.89 37.16
C VAL A 89 -1.02 -48.25 36.17
N LEU A 90 0.08 -48.78 36.69
CA LEU A 90 1.23 -49.22 35.88
C LEU A 90 1.08 -50.66 35.41
N ILE A 91 0.35 -50.86 34.31
CA ILE A 91 0.43 -52.11 33.54
C ILE A 91 1.56 -51.96 32.51
N SER A 92 2.68 -52.62 32.78
CA SER A 92 3.74 -52.81 31.79
C SER A 92 3.20 -53.60 30.59
N THR A 93 3.61 -53.22 29.38
CA THR A 93 3.10 -53.78 28.11
C THR A 93 3.09 -55.32 28.09
N LYS A 94 2.15 -55.98 27.42
CA LYS A 94 1.55 -55.61 26.12
C LYS A 94 0.59 -54.39 26.10
N THR A 95 0.56 -53.76 24.92
CA THR A 95 -0.33 -52.67 24.43
C THR A 95 -0.14 -51.22 24.93
N LYS A 96 0.43 -50.40 24.03
CA LYS A 96 0.11 -49.01 23.62
C LYS A 96 -0.28 -47.90 24.65
N ASN A 97 0.65 -46.93 24.76
CA ASN A 97 0.50 -45.47 24.56
C ASN A 97 -0.57 -44.60 25.27
N GLN A 98 -0.04 -43.69 26.12
CA GLN A 98 -0.31 -42.22 26.20
C GLN A 98 -1.62 -41.65 26.81
N LYS A 99 -1.42 -40.74 27.81
CA LYS A 99 -2.05 -39.39 28.03
C LYS A 99 -3.58 -39.28 28.32
N SER A 100 -4.13 -38.27 29.03
CA SER A 100 -3.70 -37.28 30.07
C SER A 100 -4.84 -36.25 30.40
N LEU A 101 -4.77 -35.50 31.53
CA LEU A 101 -5.49 -34.22 31.86
C LEU A 101 -6.94 -34.35 32.43
N PHE A 102 -7.51 -33.48 33.31
CA PHE A 102 -7.09 -32.23 34.05
C PHE A 102 -8.09 -31.90 35.23
N LYS A 103 -8.08 -30.83 36.08
CA LYS A 103 -7.42 -29.49 36.29
C LYS A 103 -7.60 -29.00 37.79
N PRO A 104 -6.92 -27.95 38.32
CA PRO A 104 -6.87 -27.62 39.77
C PRO A 104 -7.41 -26.24 40.22
N LYS A 105 -7.37 -25.93 41.55
CA LYS A 105 -7.43 -24.55 42.10
C LYS A 105 -6.48 -24.29 43.29
N GLN A 106 -6.03 -23.04 43.36
CA GLN A 106 -4.97 -22.40 44.18
C GLN A 106 -4.72 -22.90 45.62
N GLY A 107 -3.43 -23.13 45.94
CA GLY A 107 -2.86 -23.16 47.30
C GLY A 107 -1.33 -23.03 47.26
N TYR A 108 -0.71 -22.24 48.16
CA TYR A 108 0.75 -22.05 48.19
C TYR A 108 1.46 -23.26 48.80
N PHE A 109 2.04 -24.14 47.96
CA PHE A 109 2.94 -25.20 48.42
C PHE A 109 4.23 -25.28 47.62
N LYS A 110 5.36 -25.33 48.34
CA LYS A 110 6.73 -25.39 47.80
C LYS A 110 7.16 -26.84 47.62
N THR A 111 6.44 -27.58 46.78
CA THR A 111 6.59 -29.04 46.69
C THR A 111 7.69 -29.46 45.71
N PHE A 112 8.73 -30.12 46.22
CA PHE A 112 9.74 -30.77 45.40
C PHE A 112 9.14 -31.98 44.68
N TYR A 113 9.20 -31.97 43.36
CA TYR A 113 8.88 -33.12 42.50
C TYR A 113 10.14 -33.54 41.69
N PRO A 114 10.21 -34.80 41.21
CA PRO A 114 11.51 -35.43 40.94
C PRO A 114 12.28 -34.77 39.80
N LYS A 115 13.61 -34.94 39.83
CA LYS A 115 14.55 -34.39 38.86
C LYS A 115 14.02 -34.53 37.43
N LEU A 116 13.85 -33.39 36.74
CA LEU A 116 13.83 -33.39 35.30
C LEU A 116 15.11 -34.05 34.78
N ASN A 117 15.01 -34.83 33.71
CA ASN A 117 16.07 -34.77 32.71
C ASN A 117 16.02 -33.36 32.14
N LEU A 118 16.87 -32.48 32.66
CA LEU A 118 17.05 -31.14 32.12
C LEU A 118 17.52 -31.30 30.67
N GLN A 119 16.72 -30.83 29.73
CA GLN A 119 17.28 -30.22 28.52
C GLN A 119 17.96 -28.94 29.01
N ASP A 120 19.24 -28.76 28.71
CA ASP A 120 20.05 -27.67 29.27
C ASP A 120 19.51 -26.27 28.88
N PHE A 121 18.76 -26.22 27.76
CA PHE A 121 18.16 -25.03 27.19
C PHE A 121 16.62 -25.01 27.34
N ALA A 122 16.09 -23.83 27.65
CA ALA A 122 14.67 -23.53 27.60
C ALA A 122 14.20 -23.33 26.14
N VAL A 123 14.99 -22.59 25.36
CA VAL A 123 14.69 -22.17 23.98
C VAL A 123 15.86 -22.51 23.05
N SER A 124 15.55 -23.11 21.90
CA SER A 124 16.42 -23.13 20.72
C SER A 124 15.95 -22.08 19.72
N VAL A 125 16.76 -21.05 19.46
CA VAL A 125 16.53 -20.07 18.40
C VAL A 125 17.23 -20.56 17.13
N VAL A 126 16.48 -20.78 16.05
CA VAL A 126 17.01 -21.21 14.74
C VAL A 126 16.96 -20.01 13.80
N MET A 127 18.14 -19.46 13.50
CA MET A 127 18.32 -18.25 12.71
C MET A 127 18.90 -18.62 11.34
N ALA A 128 18.15 -18.37 10.28
CA ALA A 128 18.70 -18.38 8.92
C ALA A 128 19.46 -17.07 8.69
N VAL A 129 20.64 -17.16 8.07
CA VAL A 129 21.54 -16.03 7.82
C VAL A 129 21.86 -16.02 6.33
N HIS A 130 21.59 -14.91 5.64
CA HIS A 130 22.04 -14.70 4.27
C HIS A 130 22.28 -13.21 4.04
N ASN A 131 23.53 -12.80 3.83
CA ASN A 131 23.92 -11.42 3.55
C ASN A 131 23.34 -10.37 4.54
N ALA A 132 23.49 -10.66 5.84
CA ALA A 132 22.94 -9.90 6.97
C ALA A 132 24.01 -9.13 7.77
N GLU A 133 25.21 -8.87 7.20
CA GLU A 133 26.34 -8.24 7.89
C GLU A 133 25.97 -6.96 8.69
N PRO A 134 25.13 -6.02 8.19
CA PRO A 134 24.81 -4.79 8.91
C PRO A 134 24.01 -4.99 10.20
N TYR A 135 23.36 -6.14 10.40
CA TYR A 135 22.35 -6.36 11.44
C TYR A 135 22.64 -7.56 12.35
N LEU A 136 23.31 -8.60 11.84
CA LEU A 136 23.48 -9.90 12.50
C LEU A 136 24.07 -9.81 13.92
N GLN A 137 25.01 -8.89 14.16
CA GLN A 137 25.58 -8.71 15.51
C GLN A 137 24.56 -8.11 16.51
N GLU A 138 23.69 -7.20 16.06
CA GLU A 138 22.62 -6.63 16.90
C GLU A 138 21.57 -7.69 17.26
N ALA A 139 21.21 -8.54 16.29
CA ALA A 139 20.32 -9.69 16.49
C ALA A 139 20.88 -10.66 17.55
N ILE A 140 22.15 -11.07 17.40
CA ILE A 140 22.86 -11.94 18.36
C ILE A 140 22.93 -11.30 19.75
N ASP A 141 23.32 -10.02 19.85
CA ASP A 141 23.46 -9.34 21.14
C ASP A 141 22.10 -9.19 21.86
N SER A 142 20.98 -9.08 21.13
CA SER A 142 19.61 -9.08 21.70
C SER A 142 19.19 -10.41 22.32
N LEU A 143 19.78 -11.53 21.86
CA LEU A 143 19.61 -12.87 22.44
C LEU A 143 20.51 -13.08 23.66
N VAL A 144 21.75 -12.60 23.59
CA VAL A 144 22.70 -12.62 24.73
C VAL A 144 22.17 -11.78 25.90
N ALA A 145 21.43 -10.71 25.63
CA ALA A 145 20.84 -9.81 26.63
C ALA A 145 19.50 -10.28 27.24
N GLN A 146 19.00 -11.48 26.93
CA GLN A 146 17.71 -11.95 27.44
C GLN A 146 17.73 -12.26 28.95
N THR A 147 16.70 -11.82 29.68
CA THR A 147 16.59 -11.97 31.14
C THR A 147 16.36 -13.39 31.64
N ILE A 148 15.98 -14.32 30.76
CA ILE A 148 15.91 -15.77 31.05
C ILE A 148 17.31 -16.38 31.33
N GLY A 149 18.38 -15.65 31.01
CA GLY A 149 19.76 -16.13 31.05
C GLY A 149 20.16 -16.74 29.71
N PHE A 150 21.28 -16.28 29.14
CA PHE A 150 21.76 -16.82 27.87
C PHE A 150 22.14 -18.31 27.98
N ASP A 151 22.51 -18.79 29.17
CA ASP A 151 22.72 -20.22 29.48
C ASP A 151 21.44 -21.08 29.34
N LYS A 152 20.27 -20.46 29.15
CA LYS A 152 18.99 -21.14 28.84
C LYS A 152 18.61 -21.00 27.37
N ILE A 153 19.43 -20.36 26.54
CA ILE A 153 19.24 -20.17 25.10
C ILE A 153 20.32 -20.93 24.33
N GLN A 154 19.87 -21.76 23.40
CA GLN A 154 20.68 -22.27 22.30
C GLN A 154 20.39 -21.40 21.06
N LEU A 155 21.41 -20.92 20.37
CA LEU A 155 21.26 -20.23 19.07
C LEU A 155 21.91 -21.06 17.98
N ILE A 156 21.15 -21.42 16.96
CA ILE A 156 21.60 -22.21 15.82
C ILE A 156 21.54 -21.30 14.59
N MET A 157 22.70 -20.78 14.17
CA MET A 157 22.84 -19.96 12.97
C MET A 157 23.17 -20.85 11.78
N VAL A 158 22.35 -20.81 10.74
CA VAL A 158 22.58 -21.49 9.47
C VAL A 158 22.79 -20.45 8.38
N ASP A 159 24.04 -20.31 7.93
CA ASP A 159 24.45 -19.42 6.85
C ASP A 159 24.15 -20.08 5.51
N ASP A 160 23.18 -19.53 4.79
CA ASP A 160 22.67 -19.98 3.49
C ASP A 160 23.53 -19.41 2.34
N GLY A 161 24.84 -19.62 2.42
CA GLY A 161 25.80 -19.21 1.38
C GLY A 161 25.96 -17.69 1.23
N SER A 162 26.11 -16.95 2.33
CA SER A 162 26.41 -15.51 2.32
C SER A 162 27.70 -15.19 1.55
N THR A 163 27.72 -14.03 0.89
CA THR A 163 28.87 -13.49 0.16
C THR A 163 29.50 -12.26 0.86
N ASP A 164 28.86 -11.74 1.91
CA ASP A 164 29.40 -10.69 2.80
C ASP A 164 30.14 -11.28 4.03
N ARG A 165 30.36 -10.49 5.09
CA ARG A 165 31.05 -10.95 6.31
C ARG A 165 30.13 -11.65 7.33
N SER A 166 28.87 -11.97 6.98
CA SER A 166 27.91 -12.65 7.88
C SER A 166 28.47 -13.92 8.49
N GLY A 167 29.01 -14.84 7.67
CA GLY A 167 29.60 -16.08 8.16
C GLY A 167 30.79 -15.88 9.11
N SER A 168 31.55 -14.79 8.92
CA SER A 168 32.65 -14.42 9.84
C SER A 168 32.13 -13.90 11.19
N ILE A 169 31.03 -13.14 11.19
CA ILE A 169 30.35 -12.69 12.42
C ILE A 169 29.73 -13.90 13.14
N ALA A 170 29.06 -14.79 12.41
CA ALA A 170 28.44 -15.99 12.94
C ALA A 170 29.47 -16.94 13.58
N GLN A 171 30.58 -17.25 12.87
CA GLN A 171 31.67 -18.08 13.39
C GLN A 171 32.29 -17.46 14.66
N LYS A 172 32.61 -16.16 14.64
CA LYS A 172 33.23 -15.48 15.78
C LYS A 172 32.35 -15.51 17.04
N ASN A 173 31.03 -15.44 16.89
CA ASN A 173 30.11 -15.57 18.03
C ASN A 173 29.98 -17.03 18.48
N ALA A 174 30.04 -18.02 17.58
CA ALA A 174 30.13 -19.43 17.95
C ALA A 174 31.40 -19.76 18.74
N GLU A 175 32.55 -19.23 18.34
CA GLU A 175 33.83 -19.37 19.08
C GLU A 175 33.80 -18.67 20.45
N ARG A 176 33.08 -17.56 20.58
CA ARG A 176 32.89 -16.82 21.84
C ARG A 176 31.95 -17.54 22.83
N TYR A 177 30.96 -18.26 22.33
CA TYR A 177 29.91 -18.90 23.13
C TYR A 177 29.67 -20.39 22.73
N PRO A 178 30.70 -21.25 22.78
CA PRO A 178 30.68 -22.58 22.13
C PRO A 178 29.70 -23.59 22.72
N ASN A 179 29.17 -23.33 23.92
CA ASN A 179 28.11 -24.15 24.52
C ASN A 179 26.72 -23.77 24.00
N ASN A 180 26.50 -22.49 23.68
CA ASN A 180 25.19 -21.92 23.36
C ASN A 180 24.97 -21.76 21.86
N ILE A 181 26.02 -21.38 21.13
CA ILE A 181 25.93 -21.00 19.73
C ILE A 181 26.48 -22.11 18.83
N LYS A 182 25.61 -22.64 17.98
CA LYS A 182 25.93 -23.58 16.91
C LYS A 182 25.93 -22.84 15.58
N TYR A 183 27.09 -22.74 14.94
CA TYR A 183 27.22 -22.26 13.56
C TYR A 183 27.24 -23.44 12.58
N ILE A 184 26.58 -23.25 11.42
CA ILE A 184 26.52 -24.15 10.28
C ILE A 184 26.58 -23.29 9.02
N ALA A 185 27.45 -23.64 8.06
CA ALA A 185 27.52 -22.98 6.76
C ALA A 185 27.08 -23.95 5.66
N LEU A 186 26.21 -23.50 4.76
CA LEU A 186 25.83 -24.20 3.53
C LEU A 186 26.77 -23.78 2.38
N PRO A 187 27.07 -24.68 1.43
CA PRO A 187 28.06 -24.40 0.37
C PRO A 187 27.55 -23.47 -0.74
N GLU A 188 26.24 -23.26 -0.80
CA GLU A 188 25.49 -22.45 -1.77
C GLU A 188 24.13 -22.10 -1.13
N SER A 189 23.49 -21.01 -1.56
CA SER A 189 22.14 -20.64 -1.06
C SER A 189 21.08 -21.63 -1.54
N LYS A 190 20.21 -22.05 -0.63
CA LYS A 190 19.08 -22.98 -0.85
C LYS A 190 17.75 -22.46 -0.30
N GLY A 191 17.74 -21.25 0.27
CA GLY A 191 16.55 -20.56 0.73
C GLY A 191 16.21 -20.84 2.20
N VAL A 192 15.46 -19.90 2.78
CA VAL A 192 15.14 -19.84 4.22
C VAL A 192 14.54 -21.14 4.77
N SER A 193 13.68 -21.84 4.01
CA SER A 193 13.12 -23.14 4.41
C SER A 193 14.19 -24.21 4.65
N VAL A 194 15.20 -24.30 3.76
CA VAL A 194 16.28 -25.29 3.86
C VAL A 194 17.24 -24.92 5.01
N ALA A 195 17.54 -23.63 5.18
CA ALA A 195 18.35 -23.14 6.30
C ALA A 195 17.67 -23.42 7.66
N ARG A 196 16.40 -23.05 7.82
CA ARG A 196 15.62 -23.33 9.04
C ARG A 196 15.45 -24.85 9.27
N ASN A 197 15.20 -25.65 8.22
CA ASN A 197 15.12 -27.11 8.33
C ASN A 197 16.45 -27.75 8.76
N THR A 198 17.59 -27.27 8.23
CA THR A 198 18.93 -27.71 8.64
C THR A 198 19.19 -27.40 10.10
N GLY A 199 18.79 -26.21 10.59
CA GLY A 199 18.92 -25.86 11.99
C GLY A 199 18.05 -26.70 12.93
N LEU A 200 16.89 -27.16 12.47
CA LEU A 200 15.98 -28.01 13.24
C LEU A 200 16.54 -29.39 13.60
N ASP A 201 17.58 -29.87 12.92
CA ASP A 201 18.24 -31.15 13.25
C ASP A 201 19.19 -31.03 14.47
N TYR A 202 19.46 -29.81 14.95
CA TYR A 202 20.40 -29.53 16.06
C TYR A 202 19.72 -28.98 17.33
N ILE A 203 18.39 -28.88 17.37
CA ILE A 203 17.67 -28.33 18.53
C ILE A 203 17.81 -29.21 19.77
N GLN A 204 18.04 -28.55 20.92
CA GLN A 204 18.16 -29.20 22.22
C GLN A 204 17.18 -28.64 23.26
N GLY A 205 16.54 -27.50 22.98
CA GLY A 205 15.60 -26.87 23.89
C GLY A 205 14.24 -27.57 24.01
N ALA A 206 13.50 -27.16 25.04
CA ALA A 206 12.10 -27.54 25.25
C ALA A 206 11.13 -26.79 24.30
N THR A 207 11.55 -25.62 23.81
CA THR A 207 10.83 -24.81 22.82
C THR A 207 11.76 -24.32 21.71
N VAL A 208 11.19 -23.92 20.58
CA VAL A 208 11.90 -23.40 19.40
C VAL A 208 11.29 -22.06 18.96
N ASN A 209 12.13 -21.15 18.49
CA ASN A 209 11.76 -19.90 17.83
C ASN A 209 12.63 -19.71 16.57
N PHE A 210 12.13 -19.00 15.56
CA PHE A 210 12.82 -18.83 14.27
C PHE A 210 13.20 -17.37 13.98
N MET A 211 13.77 -16.68 14.97
CA MET A 211 14.20 -15.28 14.84
C MET A 211 15.01 -15.03 13.55
N ASP A 212 14.60 -14.03 12.79
CA ASP A 212 15.25 -13.64 11.53
C ASP A 212 16.52 -12.81 11.81
N SER A 213 17.53 -12.91 10.95
CA SER A 213 18.90 -12.44 11.24
C SER A 213 19.10 -10.91 11.28
N ASP A 214 18.09 -10.15 10.89
CA ASP A 214 18.04 -8.69 10.93
C ASP A 214 17.18 -8.15 12.08
N ASP A 215 16.41 -8.98 12.78
CA ASP A 215 15.47 -8.55 13.82
C ASP A 215 16.10 -8.44 15.23
N VAL A 216 15.32 -7.94 16.20
CA VAL A 216 15.77 -7.72 17.59
C VAL A 216 14.69 -8.16 18.58
N LEU A 217 15.08 -8.88 19.64
CA LEU A 217 14.14 -9.29 20.70
C LEU A 217 14.13 -8.30 21.87
N HIS A 218 12.95 -7.96 22.40
CA HIS A 218 12.85 -7.26 23.69
C HIS A 218 13.48 -8.11 24.83
N PRO A 219 14.26 -7.55 25.78
CA PRO A 219 15.05 -8.34 26.74
C PRO A 219 14.28 -9.35 27.60
N ARG A 220 12.98 -9.14 27.85
CA ARG A 220 12.12 -10.05 28.62
C ARG A 220 11.22 -10.97 27.76
N LEU A 221 11.42 -10.98 26.44
CA LEU A 221 10.53 -11.68 25.51
C LEU A 221 10.57 -13.20 25.72
N LEU A 222 11.77 -13.81 25.72
CA LEU A 222 11.88 -15.26 25.90
C LEU A 222 11.57 -15.69 27.34
N GLU A 223 11.88 -14.85 28.35
CA GLU A 223 11.49 -15.10 29.75
C GLU A 223 9.95 -15.20 29.90
N ASN A 224 9.21 -14.18 29.49
CA ASN A 224 7.75 -14.16 29.61
C ASN A 224 7.09 -15.30 28.81
N SER A 225 7.59 -15.54 27.60
CA SER A 225 7.06 -16.57 26.70
C SER A 225 7.29 -17.98 27.24
N TYR A 226 8.52 -18.27 27.69
CA TYR A 226 8.85 -19.56 28.27
C TYR A 226 8.15 -19.79 29.61
N ASN A 227 8.00 -18.76 30.45
CA ASN A 227 7.24 -18.87 31.70
C ASN A 227 5.76 -19.20 31.45
N LEU A 228 5.11 -18.54 30.48
CA LEU A 228 3.73 -18.85 30.09
C LEU A 228 3.62 -20.28 29.51
N PHE A 229 4.55 -20.67 28.63
CA PHE A 229 4.62 -22.02 28.08
C PHE A 229 4.82 -23.06 29.20
N TYR A 230 5.74 -22.87 30.12
CA TYR A 230 6.04 -23.82 31.19
C TYR A 230 4.84 -24.01 32.14
N GLN A 231 4.13 -22.93 32.48
CA GLN A 231 2.93 -22.96 33.32
C GLN A 231 1.76 -23.72 32.66
N HIS A 232 1.66 -23.68 31.33
CA HIS A 232 0.54 -24.23 30.56
C HIS A 232 0.97 -25.27 29.51
N ARG A 233 2.13 -25.93 29.66
CA ARG A 233 2.77 -26.77 28.62
C ARG A 233 1.89 -27.89 28.06
N ASP A 234 0.96 -28.37 28.87
CA ASP A 234 0.04 -29.44 28.55
C ASP A 234 -1.28 -28.90 27.92
N GLU A 235 -1.56 -27.59 28.10
CA GLU A 235 -2.65 -26.84 27.47
C GLU A 235 -2.26 -26.12 26.17
N VAL A 236 -0.98 -25.76 25.96
CA VAL A 236 -0.56 -24.87 24.86
C VAL A 236 0.68 -25.37 24.13
N ASP A 237 0.75 -25.17 22.82
CA ASP A 237 1.88 -25.56 21.96
C ASP A 237 2.63 -24.39 21.32
N VAL A 238 1.96 -23.23 21.22
CA VAL A 238 2.44 -22.02 20.56
C VAL A 238 2.16 -20.81 21.43
N ILE A 239 3.18 -19.99 21.67
CA ILE A 239 3.06 -18.66 22.27
C ILE A 239 3.37 -17.63 21.18
N GLY A 240 2.42 -16.76 20.83
CA GLY A 240 2.64 -15.68 19.87
C GLY A 240 3.23 -14.43 20.54
N PHE A 241 3.97 -13.62 19.78
CA PHE A 241 4.59 -12.37 20.25
C PHE A 241 3.92 -11.13 19.63
N PRO A 242 3.71 -10.02 20.37
CA PRO A 242 3.38 -8.74 19.77
C PRO A 242 4.55 -8.24 18.92
N ILE A 243 4.26 -7.63 17.78
CA ILE A 243 5.27 -7.19 16.80
C ILE A 243 5.30 -5.67 16.77
N LYS A 244 6.48 -5.08 16.88
CA LYS A 244 6.70 -3.64 16.66
C LYS A 244 7.68 -3.42 15.51
N PHE A 245 7.26 -2.70 14.49
CA PHE A 245 8.14 -2.32 13.39
C PHE A 245 9.13 -1.23 13.81
N PHE A 246 10.37 -1.32 13.33
CA PHE A 246 11.41 -0.29 13.47
C PHE A 246 12.29 -0.19 12.21
N GLY A 247 13.18 0.80 12.14
CA GLY A 247 13.90 1.16 10.92
C GLY A 247 13.14 2.25 10.15
N ASN A 248 12.87 2.05 8.87
CA ASN A 248 12.21 3.03 7.99
C ASN A 248 10.76 3.36 8.41
N ILE A 249 10.12 2.51 9.21
CA ILE A 249 8.82 2.78 9.85
C ILE A 249 8.88 2.45 11.35
N ASN A 250 8.10 3.16 12.16
CA ASN A 250 8.00 2.93 13.61
C ASN A 250 6.53 2.87 14.03
N ARG A 251 5.94 1.67 14.06
CA ARG A 251 4.53 1.43 14.40
C ARG A 251 4.30 0.01 14.91
N ASP A 252 3.23 -0.19 15.67
CA ASP A 252 2.80 -1.53 16.07
C ASP A 252 2.11 -2.28 14.91
N HIS A 253 2.20 -3.61 14.91
CA HIS A 253 1.57 -4.46 13.90
C HIS A 253 0.06 -4.61 14.11
N PRO A 254 -0.79 -4.67 13.05
CA PRO A 254 -2.25 -4.73 13.17
C PRO A 254 -2.79 -5.86 14.07
N LEU A 255 -2.16 -7.04 14.11
CA LEU A 255 -2.57 -8.15 15.00
C LEU A 255 -2.36 -7.86 16.50
N ASN A 256 -1.70 -6.76 16.89
CA ASN A 256 -1.39 -6.50 18.31
C ASN A 256 -2.62 -6.30 19.20
N TYR A 257 -3.83 -6.19 18.64
CA TYR A 257 -5.08 -6.21 19.42
C TYR A 257 -5.23 -7.48 20.29
N LYS A 258 -4.59 -8.61 19.93
CA LYS A 258 -4.65 -9.87 20.67
C LYS A 258 -3.72 -9.93 21.90
N PHE A 259 -2.74 -9.02 21.99
CA PHE A 259 -1.67 -9.02 22.99
C PHE A 259 -1.86 -8.01 24.12
N LYS A 260 -3.10 -7.58 24.38
CA LYS A 260 -3.43 -6.66 25.49
C LYS A 260 -3.12 -7.27 26.85
N GLU A 261 -3.45 -8.54 27.03
CA GLU A 261 -3.34 -9.32 28.27
C GLU A 261 -2.51 -10.57 28.03
N GLN A 262 -1.80 -11.04 29.06
CA GLN A 262 -1.10 -12.33 28.99
C GLN A 262 -2.03 -13.47 29.43
N LYS A 263 -2.31 -14.42 28.54
CA LYS A 263 -3.21 -15.58 28.78
C LYS A 263 -3.05 -16.67 27.73
N VAL A 264 -3.60 -17.87 27.99
CA VAL A 264 -3.87 -18.89 26.98
C VAL A 264 -5.34 -18.78 26.57
N VAL A 265 -5.64 -18.92 25.27
CA VAL A 265 -7.00 -18.82 24.71
C VAL A 265 -7.36 -20.04 23.86
N SER A 266 -8.65 -20.41 23.84
CA SER A 266 -9.23 -21.33 22.86
C SER A 266 -9.46 -20.64 21.52
N LEU A 267 -9.03 -21.27 20.43
CA LEU A 267 -9.20 -20.82 19.05
C LEU A 267 -10.45 -21.42 18.37
N LEU A 268 -11.18 -22.30 19.06
CA LEU A 268 -12.47 -22.82 18.59
C LEU A 268 -13.60 -21.81 18.81
N ASP A 269 -13.48 -21.00 19.87
CA ASP A 269 -14.54 -20.16 20.42
C ASP A 269 -14.33 -18.66 20.08
N GLU A 270 -14.55 -17.76 21.03
CA GLU A 270 -14.51 -16.30 20.85
C GLU A 270 -13.18 -15.74 20.29
N HIS A 271 -12.06 -16.43 20.49
CA HIS A 271 -10.73 -16.00 20.05
C HIS A 271 -10.27 -16.63 18.71
N TYR A 272 -11.19 -17.19 17.91
CA TYR A 272 -10.87 -17.75 16.58
C TYR A 272 -10.08 -16.80 15.66
N ASN A 273 -10.18 -15.48 15.87
CA ASN A 273 -9.46 -14.47 15.10
C ASN A 273 -8.02 -14.17 15.60
N PHE A 274 -7.54 -14.80 16.68
CA PHE A 274 -6.20 -14.56 17.26
C PHE A 274 -5.04 -15.20 16.46
N VAL A 275 -5.13 -15.19 15.12
CA VAL A 275 -4.26 -15.94 14.19
C VAL A 275 -2.78 -15.69 14.38
N GLN A 276 -1.99 -16.77 14.36
CA GLN A 276 -0.53 -16.74 14.40
C GLN A 276 0.01 -17.27 13.08
N LEU A 277 0.62 -16.36 12.30
CA LEU A 277 0.93 -16.58 10.89
C LEU A 277 2.43 -16.81 10.64
N SER A 278 3.29 -16.25 11.49
CA SER A 278 4.76 -16.38 11.40
C SER A 278 5.33 -17.21 12.55
N SER A 279 6.46 -17.86 12.29
CA SER A 279 7.22 -18.70 13.20
C SER A 279 8.36 -17.95 13.89
N SER A 280 8.91 -16.90 13.26
CA SER A 280 9.84 -15.96 13.90
C SER A 280 9.19 -15.16 15.04
N THR A 281 7.89 -14.88 14.91
CA THR A 281 7.09 -14.16 15.92
C THR A 281 6.34 -15.09 16.90
N ALA A 282 6.85 -16.31 17.10
CA ALA A 282 6.28 -17.29 18.02
C ALA A 282 7.33 -18.17 18.73
N LEU A 283 6.97 -18.70 19.91
CA LEU A 283 7.66 -19.77 20.62
C LEU A 283 6.84 -21.06 20.51
N VAL A 284 7.43 -22.14 20.01
CA VAL A 284 6.73 -23.39 19.66
C VAL A 284 7.31 -24.59 20.41
N GLN A 285 6.49 -25.55 20.85
CA GLN A 285 6.96 -26.76 21.54
C GLN A 285 7.92 -27.59 20.66
N ALA A 286 9.11 -27.92 21.18
CA ALA A 286 10.18 -28.53 20.38
C ALA A 286 9.87 -29.95 19.88
N GLU A 287 8.95 -30.66 20.53
CA GLU A 287 8.59 -32.05 20.20
C GLU A 287 7.91 -32.17 18.83
N TYR A 288 7.30 -31.10 18.28
CA TYR A 288 6.83 -31.08 16.88
C TYR A 288 7.99 -31.27 15.90
N PHE A 289 9.07 -30.53 16.08
CA PHE A 289 10.23 -30.64 15.18
C PHE A 289 10.99 -31.95 15.37
N LYS A 290 11.07 -32.46 16.61
CA LYS A 290 11.64 -33.80 16.90
C LYS A 290 10.78 -34.94 16.33
N SER A 291 9.47 -34.73 16.15
CA SER A 291 8.56 -35.67 15.47
C SER A 291 8.42 -35.44 13.96
N GLY A 292 9.30 -34.62 13.36
CA GLY A 292 9.41 -34.48 11.91
C GLY A 292 8.61 -33.33 11.28
N TYR A 293 8.09 -32.38 12.07
CA TYR A 293 7.57 -31.14 11.51
C TYR A 293 8.73 -30.31 10.95
N ARG A 294 8.58 -29.86 9.70
CA ARG A 294 9.57 -29.13 8.90
C ARG A 294 8.84 -28.12 8.00
N PHE A 295 9.55 -27.07 7.60
CA PHE A 295 9.13 -26.14 6.56
C PHE A 295 9.04 -26.87 5.21
N LYS A 296 8.22 -26.33 4.31
CA LYS A 296 8.18 -26.79 2.91
C LYS A 296 9.27 -26.09 2.12
N GLU A 297 10.14 -26.87 1.51
CA GLU A 297 11.26 -26.37 0.68
C GLU A 297 10.80 -26.06 -0.75
N ASP A 298 9.64 -26.58 -1.17
CA ASP A 298 8.95 -26.25 -2.43
C ASP A 298 8.07 -24.98 -2.35
N VAL A 299 8.09 -24.26 -1.22
CA VAL A 299 7.26 -23.07 -0.99
C VAL A 299 8.12 -21.84 -0.77
N VAL A 300 8.09 -20.95 -1.76
CA VAL A 300 8.77 -19.64 -1.76
C VAL A 300 8.04 -18.60 -0.91
N VAL A 301 6.71 -18.74 -0.75
CA VAL A 301 5.86 -17.76 -0.04
C VAL A 301 4.83 -18.47 0.84
N GLY A 302 4.86 -18.19 2.15
CA GLY A 302 3.87 -18.68 3.12
C GLY A 302 4.21 -20.03 3.74
N GLU A 303 5.49 -20.42 3.67
CA GLU A 303 6.08 -21.57 4.35
C GLU A 303 5.85 -21.52 5.87
N ASP A 304 5.97 -20.32 6.44
CA ASP A 304 5.69 -19.98 7.84
C ASP A 304 4.21 -20.25 8.17
N PHE A 305 3.29 -19.72 7.35
CA PHE A 305 1.85 -19.87 7.52
C PHE A 305 1.42 -21.35 7.47
N LEU A 306 1.98 -22.12 6.53
CA LEU A 306 1.73 -23.55 6.42
C LEU A 306 2.21 -24.33 7.65
N LEU A 307 3.41 -24.00 8.18
CA LEU A 307 3.96 -24.67 9.35
C LEU A 307 3.14 -24.35 10.62
N MET A 308 2.83 -23.07 10.86
CA MET A 308 2.11 -22.65 12.06
C MET A 308 0.70 -23.25 12.13
N ASN A 309 -0.05 -23.25 11.02
CA ASN A 309 -1.39 -23.87 10.99
C ASN A 309 -1.34 -25.40 11.18
N ARG A 310 -0.33 -26.09 10.62
CA ARG A 310 -0.12 -27.55 10.82
C ARG A 310 0.16 -27.94 12.28
N ILE A 311 0.67 -27.02 13.09
CA ILE A 311 0.97 -27.23 14.53
C ILE A 311 -0.21 -26.81 15.41
N ILE A 312 -0.79 -25.62 15.17
CA ILE A 312 -1.86 -25.05 16.01
C ILE A 312 -3.11 -25.96 16.05
N LYS A 313 -3.37 -26.74 14.99
CA LYS A 313 -4.52 -27.65 14.92
C LYS A 313 -4.58 -28.75 15.99
N HIS A 314 -3.46 -29.10 16.63
CA HIS A 314 -3.45 -30.23 17.58
C HIS A 314 -4.09 -29.93 18.92
N LYS A 315 -3.89 -28.72 19.46
CA LYS A 315 -4.54 -28.26 20.70
C LYS A 315 -5.60 -27.18 20.48
N MET A 316 -5.60 -26.48 19.34
CA MET A 316 -6.48 -25.34 19.06
C MET A 316 -6.44 -24.25 20.13
N THR A 317 -5.24 -23.98 20.65
CA THR A 317 -4.96 -22.96 21.67
C THR A 317 -3.80 -22.07 21.27
N LEU A 318 -3.84 -20.80 21.66
CA LEU A 318 -2.69 -19.89 21.56
C LEU A 318 -2.37 -19.27 22.92
N GLY A 319 -1.09 -19.23 23.27
CA GLY A 319 -0.58 -18.36 24.33
C GLY A 319 -0.32 -16.96 23.76
N VAL A 320 -0.85 -15.93 24.42
CA VAL A 320 -0.57 -14.53 24.10
C VAL A 320 0.14 -13.87 25.29
N ILE A 321 1.16 -13.06 25.01
CA ILE A 321 1.94 -12.29 26.00
C ILE A 321 1.68 -10.79 25.82
N SER A 322 1.92 -10.00 26.87
CA SER A 322 1.74 -8.53 26.83
C SER A 322 3.04 -7.79 27.16
N GLY A 323 3.15 -6.54 26.69
CA GLY A 323 4.22 -5.61 27.07
C GLY A 323 5.66 -6.00 26.69
N THR A 324 5.86 -7.01 25.84
CA THR A 324 7.18 -7.50 25.42
C THR A 324 7.19 -7.83 23.93
N PRO A 325 7.60 -6.90 23.05
CA PRO A 325 7.52 -7.08 21.61
C PRO A 325 8.73 -7.82 21.01
N TYR A 326 8.47 -8.50 19.90
CA TYR A 326 9.45 -8.79 18.86
C TYR A 326 9.61 -7.52 18.01
N TYR A 327 10.84 -7.02 17.82
CA TYR A 327 11.09 -5.84 16.98
C TYR A 327 11.43 -6.31 15.56
N TYR A 328 10.56 -6.00 14.60
CA TYR A 328 10.68 -6.38 13.19
C TYR A 328 11.27 -5.23 12.37
N ARG A 329 12.41 -5.42 11.71
CA ARG A 329 13.10 -4.36 10.96
C ARG A 329 12.41 -4.12 9.60
N LYS A 330 12.42 -2.87 9.14
CA LYS A 330 11.99 -2.51 7.79
C LYS A 330 13.03 -1.63 7.10
N HIS A 331 13.53 -2.13 5.97
CA HIS A 331 14.43 -1.45 5.04
C HIS A 331 13.96 -1.72 3.61
N GLY A 332 14.44 -0.95 2.63
CA GLY A 332 13.96 -0.99 1.23
C GLY A 332 14.30 -2.25 0.42
N SER A 333 14.66 -3.35 1.10
CA SER A 333 15.00 -4.65 0.51
C SER A 333 14.51 -5.84 1.34
N SER A 334 13.63 -5.62 2.33
CA SER A 334 13.02 -6.71 3.10
C SER A 334 12.09 -7.53 2.19
N THR A 335 12.18 -8.87 2.21
CA THR A 335 11.56 -9.79 1.23
C THR A 335 10.04 -9.61 1.04
N LEU A 336 9.33 -9.18 2.08
CA LEU A 336 7.88 -8.89 2.00
C LEU A 336 7.53 -7.68 1.12
N ASP A 337 8.49 -6.78 0.87
CA ASP A 337 8.26 -5.56 0.09
C ASP A 337 8.55 -5.72 -1.41
N THR A 338 9.21 -6.82 -1.82
CA THR A 338 9.41 -7.22 -3.23
C THR A 338 8.50 -8.38 -3.67
N ILE A 339 7.73 -8.95 -2.74
CA ILE A 339 7.00 -10.22 -2.94
C ILE A 339 5.89 -10.14 -4.00
N THR A 340 5.43 -8.94 -4.37
CA THR A 340 4.46 -8.69 -5.44
C THR A 340 4.96 -9.07 -6.82
N ASP A 341 6.29 -9.10 -7.00
CA ASP A 341 6.92 -9.21 -8.32
C ASP A 341 7.21 -10.69 -8.67
N HIS A 342 6.91 -11.60 -7.74
CA HIS A 342 7.08 -13.04 -7.87
C HIS A 342 5.75 -13.74 -8.23
N LYS A 343 5.79 -14.61 -9.24
CA LYS A 343 4.61 -15.32 -9.77
C LYS A 343 4.01 -16.30 -8.76
N GLU A 344 4.86 -16.84 -7.90
CA GLU A 344 4.58 -17.81 -6.84
C GLU A 344 3.64 -17.22 -5.77
N ASN A 345 3.74 -15.90 -5.53
CA ASN A 345 2.89 -15.15 -4.60
C ASN A 345 1.41 -15.10 -5.04
N TYR A 346 1.11 -15.43 -6.30
CA TYR A 346 -0.25 -15.53 -6.82
C TYR A 346 -0.78 -16.98 -6.74
N LEU A 347 -0.40 -17.82 -7.71
CA LEU A 347 -1.03 -19.14 -7.88
C LEU A 347 -0.67 -20.13 -6.77
N ASP A 348 0.59 -20.20 -6.37
CA ASP A 348 1.04 -21.15 -5.36
C ASP A 348 0.65 -20.72 -3.94
N ARG A 349 0.62 -19.41 -3.65
CA ARG A 349 0.04 -18.88 -2.40
C ARG A 349 -1.42 -19.27 -2.24
N VAL A 350 -2.28 -19.01 -3.23
CA VAL A 350 -3.72 -19.39 -3.14
C VAL A 350 -3.92 -20.91 -3.02
N LYS A 351 -3.15 -21.71 -3.77
CA LYS A 351 -3.09 -23.18 -3.64
C LYS A 351 -2.70 -23.62 -2.23
N ASN A 352 -1.71 -22.95 -1.62
CA ASN A 352 -1.29 -23.23 -0.24
C ASN A 352 -2.38 -22.87 0.77
N LEU A 353 -3.11 -21.77 0.59
CA LEU A 353 -4.26 -21.42 1.43
C LEU A 353 -5.39 -22.47 1.34
N HIS A 354 -5.73 -22.96 0.14
CA HIS A 354 -6.65 -24.10 -0.03
C HIS A 354 -6.18 -25.31 0.78
N SER A 355 -4.89 -25.64 0.72
CA SER A 355 -4.34 -26.82 1.42
C SER A 355 -4.44 -26.74 2.95
N VAL A 356 -4.51 -25.55 3.54
CA VAL A 356 -4.77 -25.37 4.98
C VAL A 356 -6.23 -25.62 5.32
N LEU A 357 -7.17 -25.18 4.47
CA LEU A 357 -8.58 -25.51 4.62
C LEU A 357 -8.84 -27.01 4.40
N ASP A 358 -8.08 -27.66 3.51
CA ASP A 358 -8.14 -29.11 3.29
C ASP A 358 -7.58 -29.89 4.49
N ASP A 359 -6.42 -29.49 5.02
CA ASP A 359 -5.81 -30.13 6.20
C ASP A 359 -6.68 -29.99 7.45
N ALA A 360 -7.33 -28.83 7.63
CA ALA A 360 -8.34 -28.63 8.68
C ALA A 360 -9.57 -29.53 8.47
N GLN A 361 -10.18 -29.52 7.28
CA GLN A 361 -11.35 -30.35 6.95
C GLN A 361 -11.09 -31.85 7.15
N ASN A 362 -9.89 -32.31 6.80
CA ASN A 362 -9.48 -33.72 6.97
C ASN A 362 -9.17 -34.09 8.43
N PHE A 363 -8.70 -33.13 9.24
CA PHE A 363 -8.34 -33.38 10.64
C PHE A 363 -9.53 -33.31 11.60
N PHE A 364 -10.46 -32.37 11.39
CA PHE A 364 -11.62 -32.16 12.28
C PHE A 364 -12.94 -32.71 11.75
N GLY A 365 -13.04 -33.05 10.46
CA GLY A 365 -14.31 -33.37 9.79
C GLY A 365 -15.15 -32.14 9.41
N TYR A 366 -14.68 -30.93 9.76
CA TYR A 366 -15.21 -29.62 9.36
C TYR A 366 -14.04 -28.62 9.31
N ILE A 367 -14.27 -27.37 8.90
CA ILE A 367 -13.25 -26.31 8.93
C ILE A 367 -13.51 -25.37 10.12
N PRO A 368 -12.75 -25.44 11.23
CA PRO A 368 -12.89 -24.48 12.32
C PRO A 368 -12.69 -23.03 11.88
N ARG A 369 -13.47 -22.11 12.46
CA ARG A 369 -13.48 -20.67 12.14
C ARG A 369 -12.10 -20.01 12.24
N TYR A 370 -11.18 -20.57 13.02
CA TYR A 370 -9.76 -20.18 13.06
C TYR A 370 -9.07 -20.28 11.68
N PHE A 371 -9.15 -21.45 11.02
CA PHE A 371 -8.45 -21.66 9.73
C PHE A 371 -9.09 -20.85 8.61
N GLN A 372 -10.42 -20.72 8.66
CA GLN A 372 -11.16 -19.80 7.81
C GLN A 372 -10.65 -18.35 7.97
N PHE A 373 -10.56 -17.84 9.21
CA PHE A 373 -10.08 -16.48 9.47
C PHE A 373 -8.59 -16.31 9.14
N ALA A 374 -7.75 -17.33 9.37
CA ALA A 374 -6.32 -17.30 9.03
C ALA A 374 -6.11 -17.16 7.51
N VAL A 375 -6.84 -17.94 6.73
CA VAL A 375 -6.83 -17.88 5.26
C VAL A 375 -7.44 -16.57 4.75
N MET A 376 -8.51 -16.07 5.38
CA MET A 376 -9.11 -14.75 5.08
C MET A 376 -8.16 -13.59 5.41
N TYR A 377 -7.43 -13.65 6.53
CA TYR A 377 -6.46 -12.62 6.88
C TYR A 377 -5.34 -12.54 5.83
N ASP A 378 -4.86 -13.69 5.34
CA ASP A 378 -3.80 -13.73 4.32
C ASP A 378 -4.28 -13.25 2.95
N ILE A 379 -5.37 -13.82 2.42
CA ILE A 379 -5.83 -13.53 1.05
C ILE A 379 -6.24 -12.07 0.84
N PHE A 380 -6.69 -11.37 1.89
CA PHE A 380 -7.07 -9.96 1.80
C PHE A 380 -5.90 -8.99 1.59
N TRP A 381 -4.64 -9.42 1.77
CA TRP A 381 -3.49 -8.63 1.29
C TRP A 381 -3.36 -8.69 -0.23
N LEU A 382 -3.76 -9.78 -0.87
CA LEU A 382 -3.76 -9.94 -2.32
C LEU A 382 -5.00 -9.31 -2.96
N VAL A 383 -6.22 -9.61 -2.47
CA VAL A 383 -7.47 -9.07 -3.04
C VAL A 383 -7.71 -7.58 -2.70
N SER A 384 -6.76 -6.91 -2.06
CA SER A 384 -6.76 -5.45 -1.93
C SER A 384 -5.96 -4.73 -3.03
N SER A 385 -5.29 -5.45 -3.94
CA SER A 385 -4.62 -4.82 -5.08
C SER A 385 -5.63 -4.42 -6.17
N THR A 386 -5.44 -3.23 -6.75
CA THR A 386 -6.36 -2.65 -7.74
C THR A 386 -6.48 -3.52 -8.99
N ASP A 387 -5.36 -4.01 -9.50
CA ASP A 387 -5.26 -4.72 -10.78
C ASP A 387 -4.49 -6.05 -10.61
N LEU A 388 -4.62 -6.92 -11.62
CA LEU A 388 -3.80 -8.13 -11.78
C LEU A 388 -2.51 -7.79 -12.55
N ASN A 389 -1.38 -8.34 -12.12
CA ASN A 389 -0.13 -8.17 -12.86
C ASN A 389 -0.15 -9.04 -14.15
N GLN A 390 -0.44 -8.38 -15.27
CA GLN A 390 -0.53 -8.99 -16.60
C GLN A 390 0.83 -9.41 -17.18
N GLU A 391 1.95 -8.95 -16.61
CA GLU A 391 3.29 -9.36 -17.03
C GLU A 391 3.70 -10.71 -16.42
N LEU A 392 3.19 -11.02 -15.22
CA LEU A 392 3.48 -12.27 -14.49
C LEU A 392 2.52 -13.42 -14.83
N LEU A 393 1.24 -13.12 -15.07
CA LEU A 393 0.19 -14.12 -15.30
C LEU A 393 -0.44 -13.95 -16.69
N ASN A 394 -0.45 -15.01 -17.51
CA ASN A 394 -1.23 -15.01 -18.75
C ASN A 394 -2.73 -15.20 -18.48
N ASP A 395 -3.60 -14.90 -19.45
CA ASP A 395 -5.06 -14.92 -19.32
C ASP A 395 -5.61 -16.21 -18.67
N LYS A 396 -5.04 -17.38 -19.01
CA LYS A 396 -5.46 -18.68 -18.46
C LYS A 396 -5.07 -18.81 -16.99
N GLU A 397 -3.94 -18.26 -16.60
CA GLU A 397 -3.46 -18.21 -15.22
C GLU A 397 -4.25 -17.20 -14.38
N GLN A 398 -4.57 -16.02 -14.94
CA GLN A 398 -5.43 -15.01 -14.32
C GLN A 398 -6.83 -15.57 -14.04
N ASN A 399 -7.48 -16.16 -15.05
CA ASN A 399 -8.80 -16.80 -14.90
C ASN A 399 -8.78 -17.92 -13.84
N LYS A 400 -7.72 -18.75 -13.83
CA LYS A 400 -7.52 -19.80 -12.82
C LYS A 400 -7.34 -19.22 -11.41
N TYR A 401 -6.55 -18.15 -11.27
CA TYR A 401 -6.29 -17.47 -9.99
C TYR A 401 -7.58 -16.88 -9.41
N LEU A 402 -8.36 -16.16 -10.22
CA LEU A 402 -9.69 -15.64 -9.84
C LEU A 402 -10.65 -16.77 -9.44
N THR A 403 -10.72 -17.85 -10.25
CA THR A 403 -11.55 -19.02 -9.93
C THR A 403 -11.17 -19.66 -8.59
N TRP A 404 -9.88 -19.74 -8.29
CA TRP A 404 -9.39 -20.30 -7.02
C TRP A 404 -9.65 -19.38 -5.82
N ILE A 405 -9.62 -18.06 -6.00
CA ILE A 405 -10.06 -17.08 -4.98
C ILE A 405 -11.55 -17.28 -4.69
N ASP A 406 -12.39 -17.34 -5.71
CA ASP A 406 -13.83 -17.56 -5.53
C ASP A 406 -14.13 -18.86 -4.78
N GLN A 407 -13.49 -19.96 -5.15
CA GLN A 407 -13.60 -21.25 -4.46
C GLN A 407 -13.10 -21.21 -3.00
N LEU A 408 -12.09 -20.38 -2.70
CA LEU A 408 -11.55 -20.20 -1.35
C LEU A 408 -12.53 -19.41 -0.47
N PHE A 409 -13.14 -18.34 -1.00
CA PHE A 409 -14.19 -17.57 -0.33
C PHE A 409 -15.48 -18.39 -0.15
N ASP A 410 -15.81 -19.28 -1.09
CA ASP A 410 -16.99 -20.15 -1.00
C ASP A 410 -16.93 -21.14 0.17
N ARG A 411 -15.72 -21.49 0.64
CA ARG A 411 -15.45 -22.40 1.78
C ARG A 411 -15.47 -21.74 3.17
N VAL A 412 -15.64 -20.43 3.27
CA VAL A 412 -15.61 -19.66 4.53
C VAL A 412 -17.01 -19.23 4.96
N ASP A 413 -17.30 -19.20 6.26
CA ASP A 413 -18.58 -18.77 6.80
C ASP A 413 -18.77 -17.24 6.63
N TYR A 414 -20.01 -16.81 6.37
CA TYR A 414 -20.32 -15.40 6.04
C TYR A 414 -19.94 -14.44 7.16
N ASP A 415 -20.05 -14.84 8.43
CA ASP A 415 -19.69 -14.05 9.60
C ASP A 415 -18.17 -13.96 9.81
N VAL A 416 -17.42 -15.00 9.43
CA VAL A 416 -15.94 -15.01 9.46
C VAL A 416 -15.36 -14.14 8.35
N LEU A 417 -15.94 -14.18 7.15
CA LEU A 417 -15.59 -13.25 6.07
C LEU A 417 -15.93 -11.79 6.47
N ASN A 418 -17.10 -11.56 7.07
CA ASN A 418 -17.53 -10.24 7.55
C ASN A 418 -16.73 -9.72 8.77
N SER A 419 -16.05 -10.58 9.52
CA SER A 419 -15.22 -10.17 10.68
C SER A 419 -13.77 -9.83 10.32
N ASN A 420 -13.38 -9.95 9.05
CA ASN A 420 -12.03 -9.62 8.57
C ASN A 420 -11.70 -8.14 8.78
N ARG A 421 -10.43 -7.84 9.06
CA ARG A 421 -9.90 -6.51 9.39
C ARG A 421 -8.97 -5.92 8.34
N ASN A 422 -8.59 -6.71 7.31
CA ASN A 422 -7.61 -6.29 6.30
C ASN A 422 -8.26 -5.71 5.04
N GLY A 423 -9.53 -6.04 4.78
CA GLY A 423 -10.31 -5.45 3.69
C GLY A 423 -11.06 -4.19 4.12
N SER A 424 -11.37 -3.33 3.16
CA SER A 424 -12.38 -2.29 3.36
C SER A 424 -13.77 -2.91 3.54
N TYR A 425 -14.67 -2.24 4.25
CA TYR A 425 -16.08 -2.66 4.39
C TYR A 425 -16.71 -3.01 3.03
N TRP A 426 -16.43 -2.20 2.02
CA TRP A 426 -16.91 -2.38 0.65
C TRP A 426 -16.35 -3.61 -0.07
N LEU A 427 -15.04 -3.85 0.06
CA LEU A 427 -14.37 -5.01 -0.52
C LEU A 427 -14.89 -6.31 0.13
N ILE A 428 -15.13 -6.29 1.44
CA ILE A 428 -15.72 -7.42 2.18
C ILE A 428 -17.16 -7.68 1.69
N ASN A 429 -18.00 -6.64 1.56
CA ASN A 429 -19.37 -6.80 1.04
C ASN A 429 -19.41 -7.25 -0.43
N TYR A 430 -18.48 -6.80 -1.27
CA TYR A 430 -18.36 -7.28 -2.65
C TYR A 430 -18.13 -8.80 -2.71
N TYR A 431 -17.19 -9.33 -1.92
CA TYR A 431 -16.96 -10.77 -1.88
C TYR A 431 -18.07 -11.56 -1.19
N LEU A 432 -18.75 -10.98 -0.18
CA LEU A 432 -19.99 -11.54 0.38
C LEU A 432 -21.09 -11.62 -0.68
N GLN A 433 -21.22 -10.63 -1.59
CA GLN A 433 -22.16 -10.70 -2.70
C GLN A 433 -21.79 -11.80 -3.69
N LYS A 434 -20.55 -11.83 -4.18
CA LYS A 434 -20.11 -12.81 -5.19
C LYS A 434 -20.27 -14.25 -4.68
N LYS A 435 -20.03 -14.48 -3.39
CA LYS A 435 -20.33 -15.75 -2.69
C LYS A 435 -21.84 -16.06 -2.65
N ALA A 436 -22.68 -15.08 -2.32
CA ALA A 436 -24.13 -15.24 -2.28
C ALA A 436 -24.73 -15.52 -3.68
N GLU A 437 -24.24 -14.82 -4.71
CA GLU A 437 -24.59 -15.03 -6.13
C GLU A 437 -24.25 -16.46 -6.57
N ARG A 438 -23.01 -16.93 -6.33
CA ARG A 438 -22.60 -18.32 -6.64
C ARG A 438 -23.38 -19.38 -5.86
N GLN A 439 -23.88 -19.05 -4.68
CA GLN A 439 -24.75 -19.92 -3.88
C GLN A 439 -26.25 -19.81 -4.23
N GLY A 440 -26.63 -19.04 -5.26
CA GLY A 440 -28.02 -18.90 -5.70
C GLY A 440 -28.93 -18.19 -4.68
N ARG A 441 -28.37 -17.34 -3.80
CA ARG A 441 -29.12 -16.63 -2.74
C ARG A 441 -29.82 -15.39 -3.29
N GLU A 442 -30.83 -15.58 -4.12
CA GLU A 442 -31.72 -14.53 -4.61
C GLU A 442 -32.56 -13.92 -3.47
N ASN A 443 -32.06 -12.90 -2.75
CA ASN A 443 -32.78 -11.81 -2.05
C ASN A 443 -31.83 -10.99 -1.14
N LEU A 444 -30.85 -10.28 -1.73
CA LEU A 444 -29.99 -9.35 -0.99
C LEU A 444 -30.72 -8.01 -0.82
N LYS A 445 -31.37 -7.79 0.33
CA LYS A 445 -32.12 -6.54 0.60
C LYS A 445 -31.28 -5.51 1.35
N LEU A 446 -31.63 -4.23 1.17
CA LEU A 446 -31.12 -3.18 2.03
C LEU A 446 -31.76 -3.26 3.42
N GLY A 447 -30.94 -3.12 4.47
CA GLY A 447 -31.38 -2.96 5.86
C GLY A 447 -31.27 -4.20 6.77
N SER A 448 -30.75 -3.96 7.99
CA SER A 448 -30.78 -4.80 9.22
C SER A 448 -30.67 -6.33 9.14
N HIS A 449 -29.71 -6.90 9.87
CA HIS A 449 -29.51 -8.35 10.01
C HIS A 449 -30.65 -9.05 10.77
N LEU A 450 -30.99 -10.26 10.31
CA LEU A 450 -31.38 -11.42 11.12
C LEU A 450 -31.13 -12.69 10.27
N ASN A 451 -31.06 -13.85 10.92
CA ASN A 451 -30.47 -15.11 10.43
C ASN A 451 -30.81 -15.51 8.97
N ASP A 452 -29.86 -16.21 8.34
CA ASP A 452 -29.90 -16.80 6.99
C ASP A 452 -30.04 -15.86 5.79
N THR A 453 -30.57 -14.64 5.98
CA THR A 453 -30.54 -13.56 4.97
C THR A 453 -29.30 -12.68 5.08
N VAL A 454 -28.57 -12.54 3.96
CA VAL A 454 -27.39 -11.67 3.84
C VAL A 454 -27.85 -10.28 3.36
N ASN A 455 -28.23 -9.42 4.30
CA ASN A 455 -28.59 -8.03 3.98
C ASN A 455 -27.31 -7.19 3.92
N LEU A 456 -27.01 -6.69 2.71
CA LEU A 456 -25.62 -6.44 2.31
C LEU A 456 -25.24 -4.97 2.22
N TYR A 457 -26.23 -4.08 2.19
CA TYR A 457 -26.07 -2.63 2.20
C TYR A 457 -27.15 -1.98 3.09
N LYS A 458 -26.89 -0.78 3.60
CA LYS A 458 -27.89 0.12 4.19
C LYS A 458 -27.92 1.40 3.36
N GLU A 459 -29.06 2.07 3.34
CA GLU A 459 -29.25 3.35 2.62
C GLU A 459 -28.22 4.42 3.04
N LYS A 460 -27.75 4.32 4.29
CA LYS A 460 -26.77 5.21 4.93
C LYS A 460 -25.33 5.01 4.43
N ASP A 461 -25.07 3.94 3.69
CA ASP A 461 -23.72 3.55 3.33
C ASP A 461 -23.26 4.23 2.03
N ILE A 462 -24.15 4.58 1.10
CA ILE A 462 -23.77 5.27 -0.15
C ILE A 462 -23.11 6.61 0.16
N ILE A 463 -21.83 6.73 -0.21
CA ILE A 463 -20.98 7.87 0.14
C ILE A 463 -21.21 8.96 -0.91
N THR A 464 -21.85 10.04 -0.51
CA THR A 464 -21.96 11.27 -1.31
C THR A 464 -20.84 12.22 -0.92
N ASN A 465 -20.19 12.84 -1.89
CA ASN A 465 -19.34 14.01 -1.70
C ASN A 465 -19.87 15.14 -2.61
N ILE A 466 -20.22 16.30 -2.05
CA ILE A 466 -20.29 17.54 -2.83
C ILE A 466 -18.86 18.08 -2.84
N ASP A 467 -18.17 18.02 -3.97
CA ASP A 467 -16.73 18.27 -4.03
C ASP A 467 -16.37 19.76 -4.14
N GLY A 468 -17.22 20.56 -4.80
CA GLY A 468 -16.99 21.97 -5.04
C GLY A 468 -18.14 22.71 -5.74
N VAL A 469 -17.87 23.97 -6.05
CA VAL A 469 -18.75 24.87 -6.81
C VAL A 469 -17.92 25.57 -7.88
N ASP A 470 -18.50 25.77 -9.07
CA ASP A 470 -17.95 26.67 -10.08
C ASP A 470 -18.96 27.77 -10.41
N ASP A 471 -18.51 29.02 -10.42
CA ASP A 471 -19.23 30.12 -11.08
C ASP A 471 -18.99 30.03 -12.59
N ARG A 472 -20.04 29.83 -13.39
CA ARG A 472 -19.94 29.73 -14.85
C ARG A 472 -20.75 30.85 -15.51
N SER A 473 -20.38 31.20 -16.74
CA SER A 473 -21.05 32.25 -17.53
C SER A 473 -22.53 31.97 -17.85
N ASP A 474 -23.02 30.77 -17.53
CA ASP A 474 -24.38 30.30 -17.75
C ASP A 474 -25.08 29.82 -16.46
N GLY A 475 -24.51 30.09 -15.28
CA GLY A 475 -25.08 29.78 -13.97
C GLY A 475 -24.06 29.24 -12.96
N VAL A 476 -24.50 29.01 -11.72
CA VAL A 476 -23.70 28.34 -10.68
C VAL A 476 -23.79 26.83 -10.89
N VAL A 477 -22.68 26.11 -10.77
CA VAL A 477 -22.65 24.65 -10.85
C VAL A 477 -22.10 24.04 -9.57
N ILE A 478 -22.95 23.26 -8.89
CA ILE A 478 -22.60 22.45 -7.72
C ILE A 478 -22.28 21.05 -8.21
N TRP A 479 -21.11 20.53 -7.86
CA TRP A 479 -20.60 19.26 -8.42
C TRP A 479 -19.98 18.35 -7.36
N GLY A 480 -19.91 17.06 -7.67
CA GLY A 480 -19.49 16.05 -6.70
C GLY A 480 -19.50 14.63 -7.24
N HIS A 481 -19.41 13.64 -6.36
CA HIS A 481 -19.49 12.23 -6.74
C HIS A 481 -20.18 11.36 -5.69
N LEU A 482 -20.74 10.24 -6.17
CA LEU A 482 -21.28 9.15 -5.38
C LEU A 482 -20.35 7.93 -5.49
N LEU A 483 -20.02 7.27 -4.37
CA LEU A 483 -19.46 5.92 -4.38
C LEU A 483 -20.57 4.91 -4.07
N ILE A 484 -20.81 4.01 -5.03
CA ILE A 484 -21.93 3.06 -5.06
C ILE A 484 -21.36 1.67 -5.37
N PRO A 485 -21.85 0.57 -4.76
CA PRO A 485 -21.48 -0.78 -5.18
C PRO A 485 -21.75 -1.02 -6.67
N GLU A 486 -20.79 -1.58 -7.40
CA GLU A 486 -20.85 -1.82 -8.86
C GLU A 486 -22.15 -2.50 -9.30
N MET A 487 -22.57 -3.51 -8.54
CA MET A 487 -23.75 -4.34 -8.77
C MET A 487 -25.10 -3.59 -8.62
N VAL A 488 -25.06 -2.31 -8.22
CA VAL A 488 -26.22 -1.43 -7.97
C VAL A 488 -26.20 -0.20 -8.91
N ALA A 489 -25.23 -0.10 -9.84
CA ALA A 489 -25.03 1.09 -10.69
C ALA A 489 -25.98 1.19 -11.91
N ASN A 490 -26.86 0.20 -12.15
CA ASN A 490 -27.57 0.05 -13.43
C ASN A 490 -28.61 1.14 -13.75
N LYS A 491 -29.21 1.77 -12.74
CA LYS A 491 -30.13 2.93 -12.90
C LYS A 491 -29.96 3.91 -11.76
N LEU A 492 -29.20 4.96 -12.02
CA LEU A 492 -28.89 6.03 -11.07
C LEU A 492 -29.47 7.35 -11.57
N THR A 493 -30.21 8.05 -10.71
CA THR A 493 -30.53 9.47 -10.85
C THR A 493 -30.38 10.18 -9.52
N ALA A 494 -30.33 11.51 -9.54
CA ALA A 494 -30.28 12.33 -8.32
C ALA A 494 -30.88 13.70 -8.54
N ARG A 495 -31.38 14.28 -7.45
CA ARG A 495 -31.97 15.62 -7.41
C ARG A 495 -31.39 16.37 -6.22
N LEU A 496 -30.80 17.54 -6.48
CA LEU A 496 -30.37 18.47 -5.44
C LEU A 496 -31.57 19.35 -5.10
N PHE A 497 -31.85 19.52 -3.81
CA PHE A 497 -32.90 20.41 -3.34
C PHE A 497 -32.28 21.65 -2.70
N ILE A 498 -32.82 22.83 -3.00
CA ILE A 498 -32.57 24.06 -2.23
C ILE A 498 -33.92 24.51 -1.65
N GLY A 499 -34.08 24.37 -0.34
CA GLY A 499 -35.40 24.38 0.29
C GLY A 499 -36.28 23.28 -0.34
N ASP A 500 -37.49 23.64 -0.77
CA ASP A 500 -38.41 22.72 -1.47
C ASP A 500 -38.15 22.60 -2.99
N HIS A 501 -37.14 23.29 -3.56
CA HIS A 501 -36.95 23.39 -5.01
C HIS A 501 -35.94 22.36 -5.55
N PRO A 502 -36.36 21.41 -6.43
CA PRO A 502 -35.47 20.38 -6.98
C PRO A 502 -34.76 20.83 -8.27
N PHE A 503 -33.49 20.46 -8.38
CA PHE A 503 -32.63 20.59 -9.56
C PHE A 503 -32.17 19.19 -9.99
N GLU A 504 -32.36 18.82 -11.26
CA GLU A 504 -31.94 17.52 -11.78
C GLU A 504 -30.44 17.49 -12.12
N GLY A 505 -29.76 16.40 -11.75
CA GLY A 505 -28.31 16.23 -11.95
C GLY A 505 -27.98 15.44 -13.20
N THR A 506 -26.92 15.84 -13.91
CA THR A 506 -26.33 15.02 -14.99
C THR A 506 -25.23 14.13 -14.42
N PHE A 507 -25.19 12.86 -14.84
CA PHE A 507 -24.21 11.87 -14.35
C PHE A 507 -23.14 11.52 -15.38
N LYS A 508 -21.92 11.26 -14.88
CA LYS A 508 -20.78 10.69 -15.62
C LYS A 508 -20.03 9.67 -14.77
N THR A 509 -19.37 8.70 -15.41
CA THR A 509 -18.46 7.78 -14.73
C THR A 509 -17.16 8.50 -14.33
N ALA A 510 -16.72 8.35 -13.08
CA ALA A 510 -15.45 8.87 -12.57
C ALA A 510 -14.45 7.73 -12.31
N VAL A 511 -13.90 7.17 -13.39
CA VAL A 511 -13.08 5.93 -13.36
C VAL A 511 -11.90 5.99 -12.37
N ASN A 512 -11.34 7.19 -12.12
CA ASN A 512 -10.26 7.43 -11.15
C ASN A 512 -10.71 7.39 -9.68
N LEU A 513 -12.01 7.57 -9.41
CA LEU A 513 -12.60 7.52 -8.07
C LEU A 513 -13.26 6.19 -7.75
N SER A 514 -13.50 5.33 -8.74
CA SER A 514 -13.87 3.94 -8.52
C SER A 514 -12.85 3.20 -7.64
N ARG A 515 -13.24 2.04 -7.11
CA ARG A 515 -12.33 1.11 -6.43
C ARG A 515 -12.43 -0.27 -7.07
N LYS A 516 -11.27 -0.86 -7.36
CA LYS A 516 -11.14 -2.18 -7.98
C LYS A 516 -10.42 -3.16 -7.06
N THR A 517 -10.70 -4.44 -7.29
CA THR A 517 -9.93 -5.60 -6.81
C THR A 517 -9.58 -6.45 -8.01
N LEU A 518 -8.29 -6.73 -8.23
CA LEU A 518 -7.82 -7.65 -9.26
C LEU A 518 -8.39 -7.34 -10.67
N GLY A 519 -8.56 -6.05 -10.98
CA GLY A 519 -9.11 -5.53 -12.23
C GLY A 519 -10.64 -5.38 -12.26
N SER A 520 -11.37 -6.02 -11.35
CA SER A 520 -12.83 -5.91 -11.22
C SER A 520 -13.23 -4.72 -10.34
N GLU A 521 -14.17 -3.89 -10.80
CA GLU A 521 -14.71 -2.78 -10.03
C GLU A 521 -15.64 -3.29 -8.91
N TYR A 522 -15.46 -2.81 -7.68
CA TYR A 522 -16.31 -3.15 -6.53
C TYR A 522 -17.05 -1.93 -5.95
N LEU A 523 -16.49 -0.73 -6.14
CA LEU A 523 -17.20 0.54 -6.02
C LEU A 523 -17.12 1.28 -7.35
N HIS A 524 -18.28 1.55 -7.92
CA HIS A 524 -18.45 2.50 -9.01
C HIS A 524 -18.45 3.93 -8.45
N ALA A 525 -17.74 4.84 -9.10
CA ALA A 525 -17.84 6.26 -8.81
C ALA A 525 -18.63 6.99 -9.91
N ALA A 526 -19.74 7.59 -9.51
CA ALA A 526 -20.62 8.36 -10.38
C ALA A 526 -20.53 9.85 -10.04
N TYR A 527 -19.87 10.63 -10.89
CA TYR A 527 -19.78 12.08 -10.81
C TYR A 527 -21.09 12.75 -11.22
N PHE A 528 -21.45 13.84 -10.55
CA PHE A 528 -22.64 14.64 -10.86
C PHE A 528 -22.32 16.13 -11.00
N GLU A 529 -23.05 16.81 -11.89
CA GLU A 529 -23.20 18.27 -11.87
C GLU A 529 -24.68 18.65 -11.78
N PHE A 530 -24.99 19.53 -10.84
CA PHE A 530 -26.26 20.28 -10.74
C PHE A 530 -26.00 21.71 -11.18
N LYS A 531 -26.82 22.22 -12.10
CA LYS A 531 -26.72 23.58 -12.63
C LYS A 531 -27.92 24.40 -12.17
N LEU A 532 -27.64 25.62 -11.72
CA LEU A 532 -28.62 26.56 -11.16
C LEU A 532 -28.48 27.92 -11.86
N GLN A 533 -29.58 28.55 -12.27
CA GLN A 533 -29.56 29.97 -12.68
C GLN A 533 -29.57 30.86 -11.42
N GLU A 534 -28.94 32.04 -11.47
CA GLU A 534 -28.79 32.91 -10.29
C GLU A 534 -30.13 33.32 -9.67
N ASP A 535 -31.19 33.44 -10.47
CA ASP A 535 -32.56 33.77 -10.05
C ASP A 535 -33.34 32.58 -9.47
N GLU A 536 -32.84 31.35 -9.63
CA GLU A 536 -33.39 30.13 -9.02
C GLU A 536 -32.83 29.88 -7.60
N ILE A 537 -31.76 30.57 -7.19
CA ILE A 537 -31.04 30.25 -5.95
C ILE A 537 -31.59 31.02 -4.74
N ILE A 538 -32.38 30.33 -3.91
CA ILE A 538 -33.00 30.93 -2.72
C ILE A 538 -31.98 31.12 -1.61
N LEU A 539 -31.80 32.38 -1.18
CA LEU A 539 -30.81 32.76 -0.18
C LEU A 539 -31.19 32.26 1.23
N ASN A 540 -30.20 31.66 1.92
CA ASN A 540 -30.26 31.08 3.26
C ASN A 540 -31.05 29.76 3.38
N GLU A 541 -31.52 29.18 2.28
CA GLU A 541 -32.21 27.89 2.29
C GLU A 541 -31.24 26.69 2.37
N LYS A 542 -31.71 25.60 2.98
CA LYS A 542 -30.93 24.36 3.16
C LYS A 542 -30.74 23.63 1.84
N ILE A 543 -29.56 23.03 1.67
CA ILE A 543 -29.28 22.09 0.57
C ILE A 543 -29.44 20.64 1.04
N ALA A 544 -30.06 19.80 0.22
CA ALA A 544 -30.15 18.36 0.41
C ALA A 544 -29.96 17.60 -0.91
N LEU A 545 -29.55 16.33 -0.84
CA LEU A 545 -29.46 15.43 -2.00
C LEU A 545 -30.43 14.26 -1.85
N GLU A 546 -31.24 14.04 -2.87
CA GLU A 546 -31.95 12.79 -3.11
C GLU A 546 -31.21 12.00 -4.20
N VAL A 547 -31.06 10.69 -4.02
CA VAL A 547 -30.56 9.77 -5.04
C VAL A 547 -31.59 8.67 -5.24
N THR A 548 -31.88 8.29 -6.49
CA THR A 548 -32.72 7.13 -6.81
C THR A 548 -31.83 6.04 -7.41
N VAL A 549 -31.92 4.82 -6.87
CA VAL A 549 -31.17 3.66 -7.38
C VAL A 549 -32.09 2.47 -7.63
N ASP A 550 -32.16 2.04 -8.88
CA ASP A 550 -33.12 1.03 -9.40
C ASP A 550 -34.60 1.27 -8.98
N GLY A 551 -34.97 2.54 -8.84
CA GLY A 551 -36.31 2.99 -8.46
C GLY A 551 -36.53 3.16 -6.95
N ASN A 552 -35.54 2.84 -6.12
CA ASN A 552 -35.57 3.08 -4.68
C ASN A 552 -34.99 4.47 -4.38
N VAL A 553 -35.77 5.34 -3.76
CA VAL A 553 -35.33 6.68 -3.34
C VAL A 553 -34.57 6.58 -2.02
N ILE A 554 -33.38 7.17 -1.95
CA ILE A 554 -32.55 7.28 -0.77
C ILE A 554 -32.09 8.74 -0.57
N TYR A 555 -31.84 9.10 0.69
CA TYR A 555 -31.29 10.40 1.07
C TYR A 555 -29.91 10.15 1.71
N PRO A 556 -28.84 10.05 0.90
CA PRO A 556 -27.52 9.69 1.39
C PRO A 556 -26.92 10.78 2.26
N ARG A 557 -25.99 10.41 3.14
CA ARG A 557 -25.24 11.37 3.95
C ARG A 557 -24.28 12.16 3.06
N MET A 558 -24.54 13.46 2.92
CA MET A 558 -23.64 14.39 2.23
C MET A 558 -22.36 14.57 3.05
N ASN A 559 -21.23 14.18 2.47
CA ASN A 559 -19.91 14.63 2.89
C ASN A 559 -19.51 15.81 1.98
N TYR A 560 -18.54 16.59 2.41
CA TYR A 560 -18.17 17.85 1.77
C TYR A 560 -16.69 17.82 1.38
N GLY A 561 -16.41 18.01 0.09
CA GLY A 561 -15.10 17.86 -0.53
C GLY A 561 -14.28 19.16 -0.56
N LYS A 562 -13.01 19.00 -0.94
CA LYS A 562 -11.90 19.94 -0.73
C LYS A 562 -11.93 21.26 -1.52
N PHE A 563 -12.96 21.52 -2.32
CA PHE A 563 -13.14 22.77 -3.07
C PHE A 563 -14.40 23.54 -2.68
N LEU A 564 -15.11 23.13 -1.62
CA LEU A 564 -16.15 23.96 -1.00
C LEU A 564 -15.51 25.07 -0.13
N PRO A 565 -15.92 26.35 -0.28
CA PRO A 565 -15.39 27.43 0.54
C PRO A 565 -15.74 27.30 2.03
N GLY A 566 -14.76 27.58 2.91
CA GLY A 566 -15.03 27.85 4.33
C GLY A 566 -15.38 26.64 5.21
N ILE A 567 -14.84 25.46 4.90
CA ILE A 567 -14.91 24.26 5.76
C ILE A 567 -13.69 24.21 6.69
N PRO A 568 -13.85 23.96 8.01
CA PRO A 568 -12.73 23.68 8.90
C PRO A 568 -12.22 22.23 8.77
N ASP A 569 -10.91 22.04 8.98
CA ASP A 569 -10.23 20.74 8.83
C ASP A 569 -10.77 19.60 9.73
N ASP A 570 -11.50 19.88 10.81
CA ASP A 570 -12.07 18.84 11.70
C ASP A 570 -13.19 18.03 11.04
N ILE A 571 -13.71 18.51 9.91
CA ILE A 571 -14.62 17.81 8.99
C ILE A 571 -13.85 16.94 7.98
N PHE A 572 -12.56 17.21 7.72
CA PHE A 572 -11.84 16.61 6.59
C PHE A 572 -10.91 15.44 6.97
N GLY A 573 -11.42 14.22 6.76
CA GLY A 573 -10.70 12.96 7.00
C GLY A 573 -11.29 12.10 8.11
N LEU A 574 -12.22 12.66 8.90
CA LEU A 574 -13.19 11.86 9.66
C LEU A 574 -14.47 11.76 8.84
N ALA A 575 -14.92 10.53 8.57
CA ALA A 575 -16.27 10.33 8.05
C ALA A 575 -17.30 10.77 9.10
N HIS A 576 -18.45 11.25 8.62
CA HIS A 576 -19.60 11.71 9.42
C HIS A 576 -19.44 13.11 10.06
N VAL A 577 -19.79 14.14 9.28
CA VAL A 577 -20.49 15.29 9.86
C VAL A 577 -21.82 14.79 10.42
N ASN A 578 -21.98 14.80 11.74
CA ASN A 578 -23.26 14.50 12.37
C ASN A 578 -24.16 15.73 12.32
N GLU A 579 -25.13 15.69 11.41
CA GLU A 579 -26.54 16.10 11.58
C GLU A 579 -26.88 17.58 11.93
N ASP A 580 -25.92 18.45 12.26
CA ASP A 580 -26.14 19.86 12.69
C ASP A 580 -25.49 20.94 11.78
N LEU A 581 -24.95 20.58 10.61
CA LEU A 581 -24.32 21.53 9.67
C LEU A 581 -25.04 21.59 8.32
N ASP A 582 -25.99 22.51 8.22
CA ASP A 582 -26.67 22.84 6.97
C ASP A 582 -25.75 23.67 6.06
N LEU A 583 -25.59 23.22 4.82
CA LEU A 583 -25.06 24.03 3.73
C LEU A 583 -26.20 24.91 3.19
N VAL A 584 -25.95 26.22 3.08
CA VAL A 584 -26.89 27.23 2.61
C VAL A 584 -26.23 28.16 1.59
N TYR A 585 -26.97 28.66 0.61
CA TYR A 585 -26.45 29.66 -0.32
C TYR A 585 -26.65 31.07 0.26
N GLN A 586 -25.58 31.85 0.42
CA GLN A 586 -25.65 33.23 0.93
C GLN A 586 -24.60 34.11 0.23
N LYS A 587 -24.96 35.36 -0.12
CA LYS A 587 -24.04 36.36 -0.75
C LYS A 587 -23.26 35.77 -1.94
N ASN A 588 -23.98 35.08 -2.82
CA ASN A 588 -23.44 34.44 -4.02
C ASN A 588 -22.35 33.38 -3.76
N ALA A 589 -22.45 32.64 -2.65
CA ALA A 589 -21.57 31.51 -2.34
C ALA A 589 -22.29 30.46 -1.47
N LEU A 590 -21.84 29.21 -1.51
CA LEU A 590 -22.19 28.22 -0.50
C LEU A 590 -21.44 28.51 0.81
N GLN A 591 -22.18 28.50 1.92
CA GLN A 591 -21.71 28.76 3.27
C GLN A 591 -22.43 27.83 4.25
N PHE A 592 -21.89 27.62 5.45
CA PHE A 592 -22.58 26.84 6.48
C PHE A 592 -23.43 27.74 7.37
N SER A 593 -24.64 27.28 7.73
CA SER A 593 -25.59 28.03 8.57
C SER A 593 -25.03 28.41 9.95
N ASN A 594 -23.97 27.72 10.39
CA ASN A 594 -23.36 27.84 11.71
C ASN A 594 -21.84 28.11 11.66
N GLN A 595 -21.38 28.93 10.71
CA GLN A 595 -19.98 29.39 10.69
C GLN A 595 -19.64 30.22 11.94
N LYS A 596 -18.93 29.63 12.89
CA LYS A 596 -18.14 30.40 13.88
C LYS A 596 -16.94 31.01 13.18
N ASP A 597 -16.58 32.22 13.59
CA ASP A 597 -15.71 33.12 12.85
C ASP A 597 -14.46 32.46 12.22
N PHE A 598 -14.23 32.78 10.94
CA PHE A 598 -13.02 32.49 10.15
C PHE A 598 -11.70 32.88 10.86
N ASN A 599 -11.78 33.72 11.90
CA ASN A 599 -10.68 34.11 12.79
C ASN A 599 -10.24 33.00 13.78
N GLN A 600 -10.98 31.88 13.91
CA GLN A 600 -10.71 30.81 14.88
C GLN A 600 -10.77 29.41 14.23
N LEU A 601 -9.76 29.06 13.44
CA LEU A 601 -9.61 27.70 12.94
C LEU A 601 -9.33 26.76 14.14
N LYS A 602 -10.17 25.75 14.31
CA LYS A 602 -10.16 24.87 15.48
C LYS A 602 -9.79 23.46 15.05
N LEU A 603 -8.79 22.86 15.70
CA LEU A 603 -8.28 21.53 15.38
C LEU A 603 -7.85 20.82 16.66
N ASP A 604 -8.22 19.55 16.83
CA ASP A 604 -7.75 18.65 17.90
C ASP A 604 -7.65 19.30 19.30
N ASN A 605 -8.75 19.92 19.73
CA ASN A 605 -8.87 20.63 21.02
C ASN A 605 -7.89 21.80 21.23
N LYS A 606 -7.30 22.36 20.17
CA LYS A 606 -6.47 23.57 20.18
C LYS A 606 -7.02 24.60 19.19
N LEU A 607 -6.88 25.88 19.52
CA LEU A 607 -7.04 26.94 18.53
C LEU A 607 -5.75 27.00 17.69
N VAL A 608 -5.91 26.96 16.37
CA VAL A 608 -4.90 27.49 15.45
C VAL A 608 -5.40 28.85 14.99
N VAL A 609 -4.94 29.89 15.66
CA VAL A 609 -5.06 31.25 15.11
C VAL A 609 -4.08 31.32 13.94
N LEU A 610 -4.50 31.82 12.77
CA LEU A 610 -3.54 32.28 11.76
C LEU A 610 -2.64 33.30 12.46
N ASP A 611 -1.31 33.11 12.43
CA ASP A 611 -0.44 33.97 13.23
C ASP A 611 -0.70 35.44 12.87
N SER A 612 -0.66 36.30 13.89
CA SER A 612 -0.83 37.74 13.81
C SER A 612 -0.06 38.38 12.64
N GLU A 613 1.14 37.88 12.34
CA GLU A 613 1.95 38.26 11.19
C GLU A 613 1.32 37.85 9.86
N LEU A 614 1.01 36.56 9.67
CA LEU A 614 0.35 36.02 8.47
C LEU A 614 -1.03 36.68 8.21
N LEU A 615 -1.82 36.89 9.26
CA LEU A 615 -3.11 37.57 9.16
C LEU A 615 -2.96 39.07 8.83
N SER A 616 -1.87 39.71 9.27
CA SER A 616 -1.55 41.10 8.89
C SER A 616 -1.11 41.19 7.43
N LEU A 617 -0.23 40.30 6.98
CA LEU A 617 0.23 40.23 5.60
C LEU A 617 -0.94 39.92 4.65
N TYR A 618 -1.80 38.96 4.98
CA TYR A 618 -3.00 38.66 4.19
C TYR A 618 -3.90 39.90 4.04
N LYS A 619 -4.13 40.65 5.12
CA LYS A 619 -4.92 41.90 5.09
C LYS A 619 -4.24 43.02 4.30
N GLN A 620 -2.92 43.03 4.21
CA GLN A 620 -2.16 43.97 3.40
C GLN A 620 -2.35 43.67 1.90
N PHE A 621 -2.24 42.41 1.48
CA PHE A 621 -2.46 42.01 0.09
C PHE A 621 -3.94 42.10 -0.31
N ALA A 622 -4.85 41.49 0.44
CA ALA A 622 -6.29 41.50 0.17
C ALA A 622 -6.96 42.88 0.37
N GLY A 623 -6.23 43.87 0.89
CA GLY A 623 -6.64 45.28 0.94
C GLY A 623 -6.21 46.12 -0.28
N GLY A 624 -5.54 45.50 -1.26
CA GLY A 624 -5.10 46.15 -2.50
C GLY A 624 -6.25 46.55 -3.43
N THR A 625 -5.96 47.46 -4.36
CA THR A 625 -6.91 47.93 -5.39
C THR A 625 -6.64 47.37 -6.79
N LYS A 626 -5.64 46.50 -6.92
CA LYS A 626 -5.27 45.78 -8.14
C LYS A 626 -5.62 44.30 -7.99
N PRO A 627 -5.96 43.59 -9.07
CA PRO A 627 -6.02 42.13 -9.03
C PRO A 627 -4.63 41.53 -8.85
N ILE A 628 -4.53 40.52 -7.98
CA ILE A 628 -3.29 39.81 -7.64
C ILE A 628 -3.18 38.54 -8.49
N TRP A 629 -2.15 38.49 -9.35
CA TRP A 629 -1.84 37.32 -10.18
C TRP A 629 -0.54 36.68 -9.69
N VAL A 630 -0.63 35.43 -9.25
CA VAL A 630 0.51 34.65 -8.76
C VAL A 630 0.98 33.69 -9.83
N PHE A 631 2.28 33.66 -10.11
CA PHE A 631 2.91 32.86 -11.16
C PHE A 631 3.90 31.86 -10.53
N GLN A 632 3.92 30.63 -11.05
CA GLN A 632 4.90 29.63 -10.63
C GLN A 632 5.21 28.63 -11.75
N ASP A 633 6.48 28.36 -12.04
CA ASP A 633 6.88 27.15 -12.79
C ASP A 633 7.16 26.03 -11.77
N ARG A 634 8.38 25.48 -11.74
CA ARG A 634 8.86 24.62 -10.66
C ARG A 634 9.55 25.50 -9.61
N LEU A 635 9.47 25.11 -8.34
CA LEU A 635 10.04 25.91 -7.24
C LEU A 635 11.58 26.02 -7.31
N ASP A 636 12.26 25.05 -7.93
CA ASP A 636 13.71 25.08 -8.15
C ASP A 636 14.13 25.88 -9.40
N LEU A 637 13.25 26.05 -10.39
CA LEU A 637 13.59 26.69 -11.66
C LEU A 637 12.39 27.34 -12.37
N ALA A 638 12.57 28.63 -12.69
CA ALA A 638 11.65 29.41 -13.53
C ALA A 638 12.20 29.51 -14.96
N ASP A 639 11.77 28.60 -15.83
CA ASP A 639 12.17 28.52 -17.25
C ASP A 639 11.04 28.14 -18.23
N ASP A 640 9.77 28.17 -17.79
CA ASP A 640 8.61 27.68 -18.56
C ASP A 640 7.49 28.73 -18.71
N ASN A 641 6.30 28.31 -19.14
CA ASN A 641 5.20 29.17 -19.58
C ASN A 641 4.76 30.19 -18.52
N ALA A 642 4.82 29.89 -17.21
CA ALA A 642 4.42 30.86 -16.19
C ALA A 642 5.42 32.01 -16.09
N LYS A 643 6.74 31.73 -16.16
CA LYS A 643 7.77 32.77 -16.26
C LYS A 643 7.61 33.63 -17.52
N VAL A 644 7.22 33.02 -18.65
CA VAL A 644 6.97 33.75 -19.90
C VAL A 644 5.71 34.63 -19.83
N MET A 645 4.64 34.16 -19.17
CA MET A 645 3.43 34.95 -18.94
C MET A 645 3.65 36.07 -17.91
N TYR A 646 4.48 35.83 -16.89
CA TYR A 646 4.89 36.85 -15.90
C TYR A 646 5.61 38.02 -16.57
N GLU A 647 6.60 37.75 -17.43
CA GLU A 647 7.26 38.78 -18.25
C GLU A 647 6.30 39.54 -19.16
N TYR A 648 5.30 38.85 -19.74
CA TYR A 648 4.29 39.49 -20.58
C TYR A 648 3.37 40.42 -19.76
N VAL A 649 2.93 40.00 -18.58
CA VAL A 649 2.05 40.79 -17.71
C VAL A 649 2.79 42.00 -17.14
N LEU A 650 4.00 41.83 -16.58
CA LEU A 650 4.81 42.95 -16.09
C LEU A 650 5.06 44.04 -17.15
N LYS A 651 5.28 43.63 -18.41
CA LYS A 651 5.60 44.54 -19.51
C LYS A 651 4.39 45.28 -20.09
N ASN A 652 3.23 44.64 -20.15
CA ASN A 652 2.07 45.15 -20.91
C ASN A 652 0.86 45.49 -20.03
N HIS A 653 0.79 44.99 -18.80
CA HIS A 653 -0.38 45.05 -17.92
C HIS A 653 -0.03 45.54 -16.49
N PRO A 654 0.50 46.77 -16.33
CA PRO A 654 0.87 47.34 -15.03
C PRO A 654 -0.34 47.60 -14.11
N GLU A 655 -1.56 47.44 -14.58
CA GLU A 655 -2.80 47.42 -13.80
C GLU A 655 -2.94 46.17 -12.91
N ILE A 656 -2.26 45.07 -13.24
CA ILE A 656 -2.20 43.85 -12.41
C ILE A 656 -1.07 43.99 -11.38
N ASP A 657 -1.20 43.32 -10.24
CA ASP A 657 -0.10 43.10 -9.30
C ASP A 657 0.42 41.68 -9.45
N ALA A 658 1.67 41.53 -9.85
CA ALA A 658 2.22 40.27 -10.36
C ALA A 658 3.35 39.76 -9.48
N TYR A 659 3.17 38.55 -8.95
CA TYR A 659 4.07 37.89 -8.01
C TYR A 659 4.57 36.56 -8.58
N PHE A 660 5.87 36.27 -8.47
CA PHE A 660 6.44 34.97 -8.86
C PHE A 660 6.92 34.21 -7.62
N ILE A 661 6.43 32.97 -7.44
CA ILE A 661 6.82 32.09 -6.32
C ILE A 661 8.00 31.21 -6.72
N ILE A 662 9.05 31.17 -5.90
CA ILE A 662 10.24 30.36 -6.15
C ILE A 662 11.00 30.06 -4.85
N ASN A 663 11.84 29.03 -4.79
CA ASN A 663 12.76 28.85 -3.66
C ASN A 663 13.84 29.95 -3.64
N GLU A 664 14.28 30.36 -2.45
CA GLU A 664 15.36 31.35 -2.25
C GLU A 664 16.70 30.91 -2.87
N ASP A 665 16.98 29.60 -2.91
CA ASP A 665 18.20 29.01 -3.47
C ASP A 665 18.17 28.84 -5.00
N SER A 666 17.05 29.16 -5.67
CA SER A 666 16.92 28.96 -7.11
C SER A 666 17.84 29.86 -7.94
N LYS A 667 18.51 29.23 -8.92
CA LYS A 667 19.34 29.90 -9.93
C LYS A 667 18.59 30.94 -10.77
N SER A 668 17.24 30.92 -10.78
CA SER A 668 16.41 31.91 -11.48
C SER A 668 16.16 33.21 -10.69
N VAL A 669 16.39 33.26 -9.36
CA VAL A 669 16.11 34.44 -8.53
C VAL A 669 16.80 35.73 -9.05
N PRO A 670 18.11 35.73 -9.40
CA PRO A 670 18.79 36.94 -9.91
C PRO A 670 18.42 37.34 -11.35
N MET A 671 17.57 36.55 -12.01
CA MET A 671 16.96 36.86 -13.30
C MET A 671 15.56 37.45 -13.07
N LEU A 672 14.73 36.82 -12.24
CA LEU A 672 13.38 37.31 -11.91
C LEU A 672 13.41 38.69 -11.25
N GLN A 673 14.34 38.93 -10.32
CA GLN A 673 14.51 40.23 -9.66
C GLN A 673 14.85 41.39 -10.63
N LYS A 674 15.42 41.08 -11.81
CA LYS A 674 15.73 42.09 -12.85
C LYS A 674 14.55 42.45 -13.73
N LEU A 675 13.45 41.70 -13.66
CA LEU A 675 12.20 41.98 -14.39
C LEU A 675 11.39 43.11 -13.76
N GLY A 676 11.68 43.49 -12.50
CA GLY A 676 11.04 44.59 -11.80
C GLY A 676 9.68 44.28 -11.17
N GLY A 677 9.23 43.03 -11.21
CA GLY A 677 8.06 42.53 -10.47
C GLY A 677 8.41 41.91 -9.12
N HIS A 678 7.38 41.46 -8.39
CA HIS A 678 7.55 40.88 -7.06
C HIS A 678 8.01 39.42 -7.12
N VAL A 679 9.12 39.10 -6.46
CA VAL A 679 9.62 37.73 -6.28
C VAL A 679 9.44 37.35 -4.82
N VAL A 680 8.69 36.27 -4.57
CA VAL A 680 8.30 35.85 -3.22
C VAL A 680 8.81 34.44 -2.96
N TYR A 681 9.45 34.23 -1.82
CA TYR A 681 10.10 32.96 -1.52
C TYR A 681 9.11 31.91 -0.98
N ALA A 682 9.22 30.69 -1.50
CA ALA A 682 8.37 29.57 -1.15
C ALA A 682 8.39 29.23 0.35
N ASP A 683 7.30 28.64 0.83
CA ASP A 683 7.06 28.24 2.23
C ASP A 683 7.25 29.37 3.30
N THR A 684 7.28 30.66 2.90
CA THR A 684 7.27 31.84 3.79
C THR A 684 5.85 32.38 4.10
N TYR A 685 5.70 33.20 5.15
CA TYR A 685 4.44 33.91 5.43
C TYR A 685 4.01 34.86 4.30
N GLU A 686 4.94 35.45 3.54
CA GLU A 686 4.60 36.29 2.38
C GLU A 686 3.98 35.46 1.26
N HIS A 687 4.57 34.30 0.94
CA HIS A 687 4.02 33.34 -0.02
C HIS A 687 2.61 32.88 0.37
N TYR A 688 2.42 32.47 1.61
CA TYR A 688 1.11 32.06 2.12
C TYR A 688 0.09 33.20 2.06
N ALA A 689 0.48 34.41 2.45
CA ALA A 689 -0.40 35.58 2.45
C ALA A 689 -0.82 36.01 1.04
N VAL A 690 0.11 36.09 0.08
CA VAL A 690 -0.19 36.52 -1.29
C VAL A 690 -0.99 35.47 -2.05
N ALA A 691 -0.74 34.18 -1.84
CA ALA A 691 -1.50 33.11 -2.49
C ALA A 691 -2.93 32.96 -1.92
N LEU A 692 -3.14 33.24 -0.63
CA LEU A 692 -4.49 33.35 -0.04
C LEU A 692 -5.25 34.58 -0.55
N ALA A 693 -4.54 35.65 -0.94
CA ALA A 693 -5.10 36.90 -1.47
C ALA A 693 -5.20 36.95 -3.01
N ALA A 694 -4.75 35.91 -3.72
CA ALA A 694 -4.70 35.89 -5.19
C ALA A 694 -6.08 35.76 -5.85
N ASP A 695 -6.28 36.50 -6.94
CA ASP A 695 -7.44 36.35 -7.83
C ASP A 695 -7.21 35.22 -8.85
N ILE A 696 -5.97 35.11 -9.37
CA ILE A 696 -5.57 34.10 -10.34
C ILE A 696 -4.24 33.47 -9.90
N LEU A 697 -4.17 32.14 -9.91
CA LEU A 697 -2.93 31.38 -9.78
C LEU A 697 -2.59 30.72 -11.12
N ILE A 698 -1.39 30.98 -11.63
CA ILE A 698 -0.97 30.65 -12.99
C ILE A 698 0.27 29.76 -12.92
N SER A 699 0.20 28.51 -13.40
CA SER A 699 1.33 27.60 -13.31
C SER A 699 1.53 26.65 -14.49
N SER A 700 2.79 26.42 -14.85
CA SER A 700 3.23 25.32 -15.74
C SER A 700 3.26 23.96 -15.03
N ALA A 701 3.27 23.97 -13.70
CA ALA A 701 3.23 22.80 -12.83
C ALA A 701 1.79 22.53 -12.36
N GLY A 702 1.51 21.27 -12.01
CA GLY A 702 0.22 20.80 -11.47
C GLY A 702 0.39 19.94 -10.21
N GLU A 703 1.62 19.74 -9.77
CA GLU A 703 2.06 19.02 -8.58
C GLU A 703 1.55 19.71 -7.30
N ASP A 704 1.41 18.97 -6.20
CA ASP A 704 0.93 19.51 -4.92
C ASP A 704 1.84 20.60 -4.32
N ALA A 705 3.07 20.73 -4.83
CA ALA A 705 3.97 21.84 -4.51
C ALA A 705 3.45 23.22 -4.95
N VAL A 706 2.65 23.30 -6.03
CA VAL A 706 1.99 24.54 -6.49
C VAL A 706 0.90 25.01 -5.50
N PHE A 707 0.47 24.12 -4.60
CA PHE A 707 -0.71 24.33 -3.76
C PHE A 707 -0.38 24.47 -2.26
N ARG A 708 0.87 24.80 -1.92
CA ARG A 708 1.36 24.97 -0.55
C ARG A 708 1.04 26.37 0.02
N PHE A 709 -0.22 26.75 0.04
CA PHE A 709 -0.62 28.10 0.50
C PHE A 709 -0.53 28.32 2.00
N LEU A 710 -0.19 27.27 2.76
CA LEU A 710 0.01 27.28 4.21
C LEU A 710 1.10 26.26 4.59
N PRO A 711 1.72 26.36 5.79
CA PRO A 711 2.71 25.41 6.28
C PRO A 711 2.23 23.96 6.24
N GLN A 712 3.13 22.97 6.14
CA GLN A 712 2.78 21.53 5.98
C GLN A 712 1.80 20.93 7.01
N LYS A 713 1.59 21.57 8.17
CA LYS A 713 0.59 21.17 9.19
C LYS A 713 -0.83 21.69 8.90
N LEU A 714 -0.96 22.53 7.88
CA LEU A 714 -2.12 23.36 7.52
C LEU A 714 -2.41 23.33 5.99
N THR A 715 -1.67 22.54 5.20
CA THR A 715 -1.87 22.40 3.73
C THR A 715 -3.23 21.81 3.33
N LYS A 716 -3.96 21.23 4.28
CA LYS A 716 -5.36 20.80 4.09
C LYS A 716 -6.31 21.98 3.85
N PHE A 717 -6.04 23.14 4.45
CA PHE A 717 -6.84 24.37 4.36
C PHE A 717 -6.74 25.09 2.98
N TYR A 718 -6.60 24.35 1.88
CA TYR A 718 -6.71 24.85 0.50
C TYR A 718 -7.98 25.70 0.33
N MET A 719 -9.05 25.29 1.00
CA MET A 719 -10.42 25.84 1.02
C MET A 719 -10.54 27.29 1.51
N LEU A 720 -9.44 27.92 1.93
CA LEU A 720 -9.36 29.34 2.29
C LEU A 720 -8.94 30.23 1.11
N ALA A 721 -8.25 29.67 0.10
CA ALA A 721 -7.82 30.39 -1.09
C ALA A 721 -8.95 30.52 -2.11
N LYS A 722 -9.01 31.66 -2.80
CA LYS A 722 -10.13 32.03 -3.70
C LYS A 722 -9.73 32.18 -5.17
N PHE A 723 -8.47 31.94 -5.52
CA PHE A 723 -7.99 32.13 -6.88
C PHE A 723 -8.66 31.19 -7.88
N LYS A 724 -8.75 31.63 -9.13
CA LYS A 724 -9.04 30.76 -10.28
C LYS A 724 -7.72 30.15 -10.77
N PHE A 725 -7.62 28.83 -10.82
CA PHE A 725 -6.36 28.17 -11.21
C PHE A 725 -6.24 27.98 -12.72
N VAL A 726 -5.14 28.46 -13.29
CA VAL A 726 -4.80 28.41 -14.71
C VAL A 726 -3.59 27.52 -14.90
N PHE A 727 -3.81 26.34 -15.47
CA PHE A 727 -2.74 25.39 -15.79
C PHE A 727 -2.23 25.64 -17.21
N LEU A 728 -1.00 26.17 -17.32
CA LEU A 728 -0.33 26.50 -18.57
C LEU A 728 0.32 25.29 -19.27
N GLN A 729 0.47 24.18 -18.54
CA GLN A 729 1.30 23.01 -18.87
C GLN A 729 2.81 23.30 -19.03
N HIS A 730 3.60 22.24 -18.97
CA HIS A 730 5.04 22.21 -19.27
C HIS A 730 5.37 21.40 -20.55
N GLY A 731 4.36 20.99 -21.31
CA GLY A 731 4.49 20.22 -22.56
C GLY A 731 3.12 19.81 -23.10
N LEU A 732 3.07 19.14 -24.25
CA LEU A 732 1.84 18.52 -24.77
C LEU A 732 1.59 17.17 -24.08
N SER A 733 0.37 16.94 -23.60
CA SER A 733 0.02 15.72 -22.83
C SER A 733 -0.45 14.55 -23.70
N LEU A 734 0.01 14.47 -24.96
CA LEU A 734 -0.51 13.50 -25.93
C LEU A 734 -0.11 12.06 -25.55
N GLY A 735 -1.12 11.19 -25.41
CA GLY A 735 -0.93 9.77 -25.11
C GLY A 735 -0.77 9.42 -23.63
N VAL A 736 -0.86 10.39 -22.71
CA VAL A 736 -0.75 10.18 -21.26
C VAL A 736 -2.14 10.19 -20.62
N ASP A 737 -2.42 9.24 -19.72
CA ASP A 737 -3.58 9.34 -18.83
C ASP A 737 -3.31 10.34 -17.70
N LEU A 738 -4.03 11.46 -17.72
CA LEU A 738 -3.93 12.53 -16.73
C LEU A 738 -4.91 12.35 -15.56
N THR A 739 -5.78 11.33 -15.58
CA THR A 739 -6.98 11.30 -14.73
C THR A 739 -6.67 11.10 -13.24
N THR A 740 -5.59 10.40 -12.91
CA THR A 740 -5.10 10.25 -11.54
C THR A 740 -4.49 11.52 -10.97
N TRP A 741 -4.11 12.49 -11.80
CA TRP A 741 -3.38 13.71 -11.41
C TRP A 741 -4.21 14.99 -11.52
N LEU A 742 -4.83 15.25 -12.68
CA LEU A 742 -5.40 16.55 -13.04
C LEU A 742 -6.93 16.59 -13.13
N ALA A 743 -7.63 15.45 -12.97
CA ALA A 743 -9.09 15.41 -12.99
C ALA A 743 -9.71 16.38 -11.96
N LYS A 744 -10.93 16.84 -12.22
CA LYS A 744 -11.59 17.91 -11.44
C LYS A 744 -11.70 17.60 -9.94
N THR A 745 -11.89 16.33 -9.59
CA THR A 745 -11.95 15.85 -8.19
C THR A 745 -10.57 15.86 -7.50
N ASN A 746 -9.49 15.93 -8.27
CA ASN A 746 -8.12 16.06 -7.79
C ASN A 746 -7.61 17.52 -7.77
N LYS A 747 -7.96 18.34 -8.76
CA LYS A 747 -7.55 19.75 -8.92
C LYS A 747 -8.77 20.57 -9.39
N ASN A 748 -8.97 21.81 -8.94
CA ASN A 748 -10.01 22.67 -9.51
C ASN A 748 -9.43 23.63 -10.56
N ILE A 749 -9.06 23.10 -11.73
CA ILE A 749 -8.50 23.90 -12.84
C ILE A 749 -9.63 24.65 -13.55
N GLN A 750 -9.58 25.98 -13.52
CA GLN A 750 -10.55 26.85 -14.20
C GLN A 750 -10.14 27.17 -15.65
N MET A 751 -8.87 26.96 -16.02
CA MET A 751 -8.42 27.01 -17.41
C MET A 751 -7.22 26.09 -17.67
N PHE A 752 -7.35 25.20 -18.65
CA PHE A 752 -6.24 24.46 -19.27
C PHE A 752 -5.79 25.20 -20.53
N VAL A 753 -4.53 25.61 -20.61
CA VAL A 753 -3.93 26.04 -21.89
C VAL A 753 -3.57 24.81 -22.71
N LEU A 754 -4.18 24.69 -23.90
CA LEU A 754 -3.80 23.69 -24.89
C LEU A 754 -3.09 24.36 -26.07
N SER A 755 -2.12 23.66 -26.66
CA SER A 755 -1.43 24.11 -27.89
C SER A 755 -1.81 23.27 -29.11
N SER A 756 -2.21 22.01 -28.89
CA SER A 756 -2.52 21.06 -29.95
C SER A 756 -4.02 20.95 -30.24
N ARG A 757 -4.39 21.01 -31.53
CA ARG A 757 -5.71 20.59 -32.04
C ARG A 757 -5.96 19.12 -31.72
N GLN A 758 -4.94 18.27 -31.80
CA GLN A 758 -5.08 16.84 -31.50
C GLN A 758 -5.31 16.61 -30.01
N GLU A 759 -4.70 17.40 -29.13
CA GLU A 759 -4.97 17.38 -27.68
C GLU A 759 -6.43 17.82 -27.41
N PHE A 760 -6.86 18.93 -28.01
CA PHE A 760 -8.25 19.40 -27.93
C PHE A 760 -9.30 18.46 -28.55
N LEU A 761 -8.93 17.58 -29.50
CA LEU A 761 -9.83 16.66 -30.21
C LEU A 761 -9.76 15.19 -29.76
N LEU A 762 -8.58 14.68 -29.40
CA LEU A 762 -8.37 13.31 -28.91
C LEU A 762 -8.76 13.17 -27.43
N ASN A 763 -8.63 14.24 -26.65
CA ASN A 763 -9.32 14.29 -25.36
C ASN A 763 -10.85 14.28 -25.57
N GLY A 764 -11.34 14.57 -26.78
CA GLY A 764 -12.74 14.68 -27.19
C GLY A 764 -13.55 13.39 -27.36
N ARG A 765 -13.27 12.34 -26.57
CA ARG A 765 -14.34 11.43 -26.11
C ARG A 765 -14.02 10.80 -24.75
N ASP A 766 -12.99 9.97 -24.63
CA ASP A 766 -12.77 9.24 -23.37
C ASP A 766 -12.05 10.09 -22.30
N ILE A 767 -10.98 10.82 -22.66
CA ILE A 767 -10.14 11.51 -21.66
C ILE A 767 -10.80 12.77 -21.07
N LYS A 768 -11.64 13.53 -21.81
CA LYS A 768 -12.37 14.69 -21.24
C LYS A 768 -13.41 14.26 -20.22
N ASP A 769 -14.16 13.21 -20.52
CA ASP A 769 -15.18 12.72 -19.60
C ASP A 769 -14.52 12.08 -18.37
N ASN A 770 -13.39 11.38 -18.52
CA ASN A 770 -12.57 10.94 -17.39
C ASN A 770 -12.04 12.11 -16.53
N LEU A 771 -11.60 13.23 -17.13
CA LEU A 771 -11.08 14.39 -16.40
C LEU A 771 -12.18 15.24 -15.70
N LEU A 772 -13.47 14.99 -16.00
CA LEU A 772 -14.66 15.58 -15.36
C LEU A 772 -14.89 17.10 -15.56
N TYR A 773 -14.09 17.79 -16.39
CA TYR A 773 -14.31 19.22 -16.69
C TYR A 773 -15.27 19.44 -17.88
N PRO A 774 -16.02 20.56 -17.90
CA PRO A 774 -16.69 21.02 -19.11
C PRO A 774 -15.65 21.43 -20.18
N LYS A 775 -16.07 21.45 -21.44
CA LYS A 775 -15.19 21.68 -22.60
C LYS A 775 -14.55 23.08 -22.60
N GLU A 776 -15.21 24.02 -21.94
CA GLU A 776 -14.95 25.45 -21.91
C GLU A 776 -13.69 25.79 -21.09
N VAL A 777 -13.29 24.90 -20.18
CA VAL A 777 -12.00 24.98 -19.45
C VAL A 777 -10.81 24.79 -20.40
N PHE A 778 -10.97 24.05 -21.49
CA PHE A 778 -9.87 23.69 -22.41
C PHE A 778 -9.63 24.77 -23.47
N GLN A 779 -8.86 25.79 -23.09
CA GLN A 779 -8.53 26.96 -23.92
C GLN A 779 -7.37 26.68 -24.87
N LEU A 780 -7.71 26.19 -26.07
CA LEU A 780 -6.77 26.00 -27.18
C LEU A 780 -6.29 27.36 -27.73
N THR A 781 -5.16 27.81 -27.20
CA THR A 781 -4.56 29.15 -27.35
C THR A 781 -3.12 29.10 -27.87
N GLY A 782 -2.40 27.99 -27.68
CA GLY A 782 -0.95 27.88 -27.90
C GLY A 782 -0.16 28.17 -26.61
N PHE A 783 1.06 27.64 -26.47
CA PHE A 783 1.88 27.86 -25.27
C PHE A 783 2.61 29.20 -25.30
N ALA A 784 2.78 29.84 -24.14
CA ALA A 784 3.47 31.13 -24.01
C ALA A 784 4.92 31.06 -24.51
N ARG A 785 5.63 29.98 -24.20
CA ARG A 785 7.01 29.71 -24.62
C ARG A 785 7.18 29.58 -26.13
N HIS A 786 6.12 29.23 -26.87
CA HIS A 786 6.16 29.13 -28.34
C HIS A 786 6.31 30.49 -29.02
N ASP A 787 5.89 31.59 -28.38
CA ASP A 787 6.19 32.93 -28.87
C ASP A 787 7.70 33.23 -28.74
N LEU A 788 8.29 33.03 -27.55
CA LEU A 788 9.73 33.28 -27.32
C LEU A 788 10.61 32.39 -28.21
N LEU A 789 10.25 31.11 -28.35
CA LEU A 789 10.95 30.15 -29.21
C LEU A 789 10.97 30.64 -30.67
N THR A 790 9.85 31.18 -31.15
CA THR A 790 9.73 31.75 -32.50
C THR A 790 10.50 33.08 -32.63
N GLU A 791 10.37 33.98 -31.66
CA GLU A 791 11.10 35.26 -31.61
C GLU A 791 12.62 35.04 -31.65
N ALA A 792 13.15 34.21 -30.75
CA ALA A 792 14.57 33.84 -30.71
C ALA A 792 15.03 33.20 -32.03
N ALA A 793 14.24 32.28 -32.60
CA ALA A 793 14.53 31.59 -33.85
C ALA A 793 14.57 32.50 -35.10
N THR A 794 14.12 33.76 -35.02
CA THR A 794 14.35 34.76 -36.10
C THR A 794 15.78 35.32 -36.11
N THR A 795 16.51 35.21 -34.98
CA THR A 795 17.90 35.66 -34.86
C THR A 795 18.80 34.77 -35.72
N LYS A 796 19.47 35.36 -36.71
CA LYS A 796 20.38 34.61 -37.58
C LYS A 796 21.75 34.40 -36.92
N HIS A 797 21.93 33.23 -36.34
CA HIS A 797 23.26 32.69 -36.04
C HIS A 797 24.05 32.49 -37.34
N ALA A 798 25.35 32.81 -37.32
CA ALA A 798 26.21 32.71 -38.50
C ALA A 798 26.70 31.28 -38.77
N GLU A 799 26.79 30.47 -37.72
CA GLU A 799 27.13 29.05 -37.74
C GLU A 799 25.85 28.19 -37.67
N LYS A 800 25.87 27.01 -38.29
CA LYS A 800 24.74 26.08 -38.31
C LYS A 800 24.83 25.07 -37.18
N THR A 801 23.70 24.76 -36.53
CA THR A 801 23.69 23.90 -35.34
C THR A 801 22.76 22.69 -35.50
N ILE A 802 23.27 21.50 -35.20
CA ILE A 802 22.48 20.30 -34.95
C ILE A 802 22.45 20.06 -33.44
N LEU A 803 21.26 19.95 -32.84
CA LEU A 803 21.08 19.57 -31.44
C LEU A 803 20.83 18.06 -31.35
N PHE A 804 21.51 17.37 -30.45
CA PHE A 804 21.18 16.01 -30.03
C PHE A 804 20.76 16.03 -28.56
N ALA A 805 19.51 15.66 -28.28
CA ALA A 805 18.93 15.70 -26.92
C ALA A 805 18.08 14.44 -26.65
N PRO A 806 18.70 13.31 -26.26
CA PRO A 806 17.99 12.08 -25.90
C PRO A 806 17.36 12.16 -24.50
N THR A 807 16.39 11.29 -24.23
CA THR A 807 15.84 11.05 -22.89
C THR A 807 16.74 10.15 -22.05
N TRP A 808 16.58 10.24 -20.73
CA TRP A 808 17.25 9.39 -19.75
C TRP A 808 16.74 7.94 -19.75
N ARG A 809 17.35 7.07 -18.94
CA ARG A 809 16.91 5.70 -18.68
C ARG A 809 16.84 5.44 -17.18
N LYS A 810 15.70 4.94 -16.70
CA LYS A 810 15.48 4.69 -15.26
C LYS A 810 16.49 3.69 -14.66
N TYR A 811 16.98 2.74 -15.45
CA TYR A 811 17.97 1.75 -15.03
C TYR A 811 19.44 2.22 -15.15
N LEU A 812 19.69 3.45 -15.60
CA LEU A 812 21.03 4.07 -15.68
C LEU A 812 21.16 5.30 -14.76
N VAL A 813 20.27 5.42 -13.77
CA VAL A 813 20.24 6.54 -12.81
C VAL A 813 20.09 5.97 -11.41
N LEU A 814 21.13 6.12 -10.60
CA LEU A 814 21.12 5.77 -9.18
C LEU A 814 20.11 6.65 -8.41
N PRO A 815 19.52 6.18 -7.29
CA PRO A 815 18.42 6.87 -6.60
C PRO A 815 18.68 8.33 -6.20
N ASN A 816 19.95 8.71 -6.02
CA ASN A 816 20.39 10.05 -5.63
C ASN A 816 20.88 10.92 -6.81
N HIS A 817 20.80 10.43 -8.06
CA HIS A 817 21.45 11.02 -9.24
C HIS A 817 22.99 11.14 -9.13
N GLU A 818 23.61 10.25 -8.35
CA GLU A 818 25.06 10.12 -8.24
C GLU A 818 25.68 9.49 -9.50
N TYR A 819 27.00 9.69 -9.68
CA TYR A 819 27.80 9.10 -10.76
C TYR A 819 27.82 7.56 -10.66
N ASP A 820 27.88 6.88 -11.80
CA ASP A 820 27.86 5.42 -11.89
C ASP A 820 29.00 4.94 -12.80
N GLU A 821 30.00 4.26 -12.23
CA GLU A 821 31.16 3.78 -12.97
C GLU A 821 30.82 2.69 -14.02
N HIS A 822 29.67 2.03 -13.90
CA HIS A 822 29.19 1.06 -14.88
C HIS A 822 28.42 1.71 -16.05
N PHE A 823 28.18 3.02 -16.04
CA PHE A 823 27.47 3.71 -17.12
C PHE A 823 28.12 3.51 -18.49
N VAL A 824 29.46 3.48 -18.54
CA VAL A 824 30.23 3.26 -19.78
C VAL A 824 30.11 1.85 -20.36
N GLU A 825 29.65 0.88 -19.56
CA GLU A 825 29.34 -0.48 -20.02
C GLU A 825 27.99 -0.53 -20.77
N SER A 826 27.16 0.51 -20.66
CA SER A 826 25.81 0.54 -21.24
C SER A 826 25.80 0.69 -22.76
N GLN A 827 24.84 0.00 -23.41
CA GLN A 827 24.55 0.15 -24.84
C GLN A 827 24.15 1.60 -25.21
N TYR A 828 23.52 2.31 -24.27
CA TYR A 828 23.17 3.73 -24.38
C TYR A 828 24.41 4.62 -24.54
N TYR A 829 25.39 4.50 -23.63
CA TYR A 829 26.66 5.24 -23.71
C TYR A 829 27.41 4.90 -24.99
N GLN A 830 27.63 3.61 -25.26
CA GLN A 830 28.49 3.14 -26.37
C GLN A 830 27.99 3.61 -27.74
N GLN A 831 26.67 3.64 -27.95
CA GLN A 831 26.12 4.14 -29.22
C GLN A 831 26.21 5.65 -29.36
N ILE A 832 25.98 6.41 -28.29
CA ILE A 832 26.12 7.87 -28.30
C ILE A 832 27.58 8.24 -28.58
N GLU A 833 28.53 7.65 -27.87
CA GLU A 833 29.96 7.91 -28.04
C GLU A 833 30.43 7.61 -29.47
N ALA A 834 29.92 6.53 -30.08
CA ALA A 834 30.16 6.18 -31.47
C ALA A 834 29.53 7.13 -32.50
N LEU A 835 28.47 7.89 -32.14
CA LEU A 835 27.92 8.96 -32.99
C LEU A 835 28.78 10.23 -32.89
N LEU A 836 29.10 10.65 -31.66
CA LEU A 836 29.86 11.87 -31.38
C LEU A 836 31.26 11.80 -32.01
N ASN A 837 31.92 10.63 -31.91
CA ASN A 837 33.25 10.41 -32.46
C ASN A 837 33.28 9.92 -33.92
N ASN A 838 32.16 9.92 -34.65
CA ASN A 838 32.15 9.41 -36.02
C ASN A 838 32.95 10.31 -36.96
N GLU A 839 34.14 9.85 -37.38
CA GLU A 839 35.06 10.62 -38.23
C GLU A 839 34.44 11.11 -39.54
N ALA A 840 33.58 10.32 -40.19
CA ALA A 840 32.90 10.74 -41.42
C ALA A 840 31.91 11.89 -41.17
N LEU A 841 31.26 11.90 -40.00
CA LEU A 841 30.38 12.98 -39.55
C LEU A 841 31.18 14.21 -39.13
N LYS A 842 32.22 14.07 -38.29
CA LYS A 842 33.09 15.18 -37.87
C LYS A 842 33.74 15.90 -39.06
N ASN A 843 34.19 15.15 -40.07
CA ASN A 843 34.70 15.74 -41.32
C ASN A 843 33.61 16.49 -42.11
N ALA A 844 32.39 15.96 -42.21
CA ALA A 844 31.28 16.62 -42.92
C ALA A 844 30.80 17.90 -42.20
N LEU A 845 30.69 17.86 -40.87
CA LEU A 845 30.37 19.01 -40.01
C LEU A 845 31.39 20.13 -40.20
N THR A 846 32.69 19.81 -40.10
CA THR A 846 33.80 20.75 -40.27
C THR A 846 33.81 21.39 -41.67
N GLN A 847 33.65 20.59 -42.73
CA GLN A 847 33.63 21.08 -44.12
C GLN A 847 32.46 22.03 -44.44
N ALA A 848 31.38 21.97 -43.67
CA ALA A 848 30.18 22.77 -43.87
C ALA A 848 29.99 23.91 -42.85
N ASN A 849 30.94 24.08 -41.90
CA ASN A 849 30.82 24.98 -40.75
C ASN A 849 29.51 24.75 -39.96
N VAL A 850 29.29 23.48 -39.56
CA VAL A 850 28.15 23.03 -38.77
C VAL A 850 28.65 22.46 -37.43
N LYS A 851 27.99 22.81 -36.32
CA LYS A 851 28.21 22.26 -34.99
C LYS A 851 27.23 21.14 -34.66
N LEU A 852 27.67 20.16 -33.87
CA LEU A 852 26.82 19.18 -33.20
C LEU A 852 26.86 19.42 -31.69
N LYS A 853 25.78 19.96 -31.15
CA LYS A 853 25.61 20.21 -29.71
C LYS A 853 24.89 19.02 -29.07
N PHE A 854 25.54 18.30 -28.16
CA PHE A 854 24.93 17.25 -27.36
C PHE A 854 24.42 17.85 -26.05
N LEU A 855 23.13 17.66 -25.75
CA LEU A 855 22.45 18.14 -24.55
C LEU A 855 21.93 16.95 -23.73
N PRO A 856 22.72 16.41 -22.79
CA PRO A 856 22.29 15.36 -21.88
C PRO A 856 21.12 15.80 -20.99
N HIS A 857 20.15 14.91 -20.83
CA HIS A 857 19.03 15.09 -19.90
C HIS A 857 19.55 15.37 -18.47
N PRO A 858 18.96 16.31 -17.69
CA PRO A 858 19.48 16.70 -16.38
C PRO A 858 19.85 15.53 -15.45
N SER A 859 19.03 14.48 -15.41
CA SER A 859 19.24 13.25 -14.61
C SER A 859 20.43 12.38 -15.01
N MET A 860 21.11 12.71 -16.13
CA MET A 860 22.29 12.00 -16.66
C MET A 860 23.56 12.88 -16.64
N ARG A 861 23.47 14.17 -16.25
CA ARG A 861 24.59 15.13 -16.40
C ARG A 861 25.81 14.82 -15.53
N GLN A 862 25.64 14.04 -14.48
CA GLN A 862 26.74 13.51 -13.67
C GLN A 862 27.72 12.65 -14.50
N GLN A 863 27.25 12.04 -15.60
CA GLN A 863 28.05 11.24 -16.54
C GLN A 863 28.68 12.08 -17.68
N ASN A 864 28.57 13.42 -17.64
CA ASN A 864 29.06 14.30 -18.73
C ASN A 864 30.58 14.18 -18.96
N ALA A 865 31.34 13.71 -17.98
CA ALA A 865 32.79 13.56 -18.04
C ALA A 865 33.25 12.31 -18.84
N ASP A 866 32.38 11.34 -19.06
CA ASP A 866 32.73 10.06 -19.71
C ASP A 866 32.79 10.18 -21.24
N TYR A 867 32.05 11.14 -21.80
CA TYR A 867 31.92 11.35 -23.25
C TYR A 867 33.08 12.16 -23.82
N HIS A 868 33.79 11.61 -24.80
CA HIS A 868 34.92 12.28 -25.45
C HIS A 868 34.40 13.05 -26.67
N VAL A 869 34.54 14.38 -26.68
CA VAL A 869 34.12 15.24 -27.81
C VAL A 869 35.23 16.15 -28.30
N ASP A 870 35.33 16.36 -29.62
CA ASP A 870 36.30 17.25 -30.23
C ASP A 870 35.78 18.00 -31.49
N GLY A 871 36.54 19.01 -31.90
CA GLY A 871 36.35 19.74 -33.16
C GLY A 871 34.96 20.41 -33.31
N PRO A 872 34.08 19.91 -34.21
CA PRO A 872 32.75 20.45 -34.42
C PRO A 872 31.71 19.94 -33.40
N VAL A 873 32.07 19.06 -32.47
CA VAL A 873 31.18 18.47 -31.47
C VAL A 873 31.41 19.09 -30.11
N GLU A 874 30.34 19.42 -29.38
CA GLU A 874 30.40 19.99 -28.03
C GLU A 874 29.28 19.45 -27.13
N ILE A 875 29.58 19.23 -25.85
CA ILE A 875 28.58 18.94 -24.81
C ILE A 875 28.10 20.29 -24.25
N ILE A 876 26.79 20.45 -24.12
CA ILE A 876 26.16 21.67 -23.57
C ILE A 876 25.25 21.36 -22.39
N GLU A 877 25.22 22.29 -21.46
CA GLU A 877 24.35 22.27 -20.28
C GLU A 877 23.29 23.38 -20.28
N ASP A 878 23.13 24.05 -21.42
CA ASP A 878 22.13 25.09 -21.66
C ASP A 878 20.71 24.67 -21.25
N ASN A 879 19.84 25.68 -21.02
CA ASN A 879 18.41 25.42 -20.91
C ASN A 879 17.82 25.01 -22.26
N TYR A 880 16.75 24.20 -22.24
CA TYR A 880 16.15 23.68 -23.46
C TYR A 880 15.65 24.80 -24.38
N SER A 881 15.03 25.86 -23.85
CA SER A 881 14.52 26.99 -24.64
C SER A 881 15.60 27.61 -25.55
N LYS A 882 16.79 27.91 -25.00
CA LYS A 882 17.93 28.40 -25.78
C LYS A 882 18.37 27.36 -26.82
N ALA A 883 18.69 26.15 -26.38
CA ALA A 883 19.23 25.10 -27.26
C ALA A 883 18.31 24.77 -28.45
N LEU A 884 16.99 24.75 -28.23
CA LEU A 884 15.97 24.52 -29.26
C LEU A 884 15.86 25.70 -30.24
N SER A 885 15.99 26.94 -29.76
CA SER A 885 15.92 28.15 -30.61
C SER A 885 17.15 28.34 -31.51
N GLU A 886 18.35 27.98 -31.04
CA GLU A 886 19.60 28.08 -31.81
C GLU A 886 19.72 26.98 -32.90
N ALA A 887 19.16 25.79 -32.67
CA ALA A 887 19.44 24.62 -33.50
C ALA A 887 18.62 24.54 -34.80
N ASP A 888 19.29 24.37 -35.94
CA ASP A 888 18.71 24.19 -37.27
C ASP A 888 18.12 22.79 -37.52
N MET A 889 18.49 21.80 -36.71
CA MET A 889 18.04 20.41 -36.76
C MET A 889 18.10 19.78 -35.37
N MET A 890 17.19 18.84 -35.07
CA MET A 890 17.18 18.07 -33.83
C MET A 890 17.32 16.57 -34.09
N ILE A 891 18.09 15.90 -33.24
CA ILE A 891 18.15 14.45 -33.04
C ILE A 891 17.65 14.18 -31.62
N THR A 892 16.80 13.17 -31.45
CA THR A 892 16.13 12.82 -30.19
C THR A 892 15.72 11.35 -30.23
N ASP A 893 15.41 10.73 -29.10
CA ASP A 893 14.49 9.57 -29.06
C ASP A 893 13.06 10.08 -28.76
N LEU A 894 12.23 9.33 -28.02
CA LEU A 894 10.90 9.79 -27.58
C LEU A 894 10.99 10.90 -26.53
N SER A 895 11.13 12.16 -26.95
CA SER A 895 11.19 13.32 -26.04
C SER A 895 10.07 14.34 -26.28
N SER A 896 9.49 14.85 -25.19
CA SER A 896 8.43 15.88 -25.22
C SER A 896 8.91 17.20 -25.81
N VAL A 897 10.19 17.58 -25.64
CA VAL A 897 10.76 18.80 -26.24
C VAL A 897 10.85 18.73 -27.77
N SER A 898 10.70 17.55 -28.39
CA SER A 898 10.58 17.42 -29.84
C SER A 898 9.31 18.06 -30.41
N TYR A 899 8.24 18.17 -29.59
CA TYR A 899 7.03 18.89 -29.97
C TYR A 899 7.29 20.39 -30.05
N ASP A 900 7.98 20.98 -29.07
CA ASP A 900 8.39 22.39 -29.12
C ASP A 900 9.31 22.67 -30.32
N PHE A 901 10.32 21.82 -30.56
CA PHE A 901 11.19 22.00 -31.73
C PHE A 901 10.42 21.93 -33.06
N SER A 902 9.42 21.05 -33.15
CA SER A 902 8.62 20.90 -34.37
C SER A 902 7.85 22.16 -34.74
N TYR A 903 7.51 23.01 -33.75
CA TYR A 903 6.87 24.31 -33.96
C TYR A 903 7.68 25.25 -34.87
N LEU A 904 9.02 25.14 -34.82
CA LEU A 904 9.95 25.87 -35.70
C LEU A 904 10.01 25.33 -37.14
N LYS A 905 9.36 24.19 -37.43
CA LYS A 905 9.35 23.51 -38.74
C LYS A 905 10.76 23.16 -39.26
N ARG A 906 11.70 22.94 -38.33
CA ARG A 906 13.09 22.49 -38.55
C ARG A 906 13.16 20.95 -38.50
N PRO A 907 14.07 20.26 -39.21
CA PRO A 907 14.06 18.80 -39.29
C PRO A 907 14.28 18.13 -37.93
N ILE A 908 13.53 17.06 -37.66
CA ILE A 908 13.73 16.18 -36.51
C ILE A 908 14.04 14.77 -37.01
N TYR A 909 14.97 14.09 -36.34
CA TYR A 909 15.26 12.67 -36.52
C TYR A 909 15.08 11.93 -35.19
N TYR A 910 14.24 10.90 -35.19
CA TYR A 910 13.96 10.08 -34.01
C TYR A 910 14.86 8.84 -34.06
N TRP A 911 15.91 8.81 -33.24
CA TRP A 911 16.83 7.68 -33.18
C TRP A 911 16.36 6.68 -32.12
N ASP A 912 16.05 5.47 -32.58
CA ASP A 912 15.86 4.28 -31.77
C ASP A 912 17.23 3.85 -31.22
N LEU A 913 17.60 4.39 -30.06
CA LEU A 913 18.87 4.13 -29.37
C LEU A 913 18.97 2.68 -28.89
N GLU A 914 17.87 2.07 -28.48
CA GLU A 914 17.85 0.75 -27.83
C GLU A 914 16.63 -0.03 -28.33
N PHE A 915 16.88 -0.99 -29.23
CA PHE A 915 15.89 -1.72 -30.06
C PHE A 915 14.79 -2.47 -29.28
N ASP A 916 14.85 -2.47 -27.94
CA ASP A 916 13.82 -2.97 -27.03
C ASP A 916 13.05 -1.78 -26.39
N VAL A 917 12.04 -1.35 -27.13
CA VAL A 917 11.13 -0.23 -26.85
C VAL A 917 10.41 -0.33 -25.49
N LYS A 918 10.48 -1.47 -24.78
CA LYS A 918 9.82 -1.65 -23.47
C LYS A 918 10.49 -0.93 -22.30
N LYS A 919 11.69 -0.35 -22.46
CA LYS A 919 12.50 0.20 -21.35
C LYS A 919 12.44 1.72 -21.17
N HIS A 920 11.58 2.41 -21.92
CA HIS A 920 11.39 3.87 -21.81
C HIS A 920 10.47 4.28 -20.67
N SER A 921 10.60 5.55 -20.21
CA SER A 921 9.72 6.18 -19.21
C SER A 921 8.52 6.92 -19.81
N MET A 922 8.22 6.72 -21.10
CA MET A 922 7.08 7.29 -21.82
C MET A 922 6.36 6.17 -22.58
N ASP A 923 5.03 6.22 -22.60
CA ASP A 923 4.22 5.08 -23.06
C ASP A 923 4.27 4.88 -24.59
N ASN A 924 4.18 3.62 -25.01
CA ASN A 924 4.63 3.13 -26.30
C ASN A 924 3.63 3.32 -27.46
N ALA A 925 2.56 4.08 -27.23
CA ALA A 925 1.55 4.40 -28.24
C ALA A 925 2.10 5.29 -29.39
N ASP A 926 3.08 6.14 -29.13
CA ASP A 926 3.50 7.18 -30.09
C ASP A 926 4.59 6.76 -31.10
N LEU A 927 5.33 5.68 -30.84
CA LEU A 927 6.26 5.09 -31.84
C LEU A 927 5.53 4.36 -32.97
N ASN A 928 4.42 3.69 -32.66
CA ASN A 928 3.63 2.91 -33.64
C ASN A 928 2.55 3.74 -34.36
N THR A 929 2.20 4.92 -33.84
CA THR A 929 1.20 5.80 -34.47
C THR A 929 1.84 6.83 -35.40
N ARG A 930 1.05 7.38 -36.33
CA ARG A 930 1.54 8.21 -37.44
C ARG A 930 1.88 9.66 -37.02
N ARG A 931 2.24 9.88 -35.76
CA ARG A 931 2.26 11.20 -35.08
C ARG A 931 3.58 11.98 -35.21
N LEU A 932 4.74 11.29 -35.16
CA LEU A 932 6.08 11.92 -35.11
C LEU A 932 6.35 12.94 -36.24
N PHE A 933 7.15 13.97 -35.97
CA PHE A 933 7.51 15.03 -36.92
C PHE A 933 8.79 14.75 -37.74
N GLY A 934 9.24 13.51 -37.74
CA GLY A 934 10.47 13.06 -38.38
C GLY A 934 10.41 11.58 -38.75
N PRO A 935 11.42 11.03 -39.44
CA PRO A 935 11.58 9.60 -39.60
C PRO A 935 12.16 8.98 -38.31
N VAL A 936 11.82 7.72 -38.07
CA VAL A 936 12.52 6.88 -37.08
C VAL A 936 13.72 6.24 -37.77
N VAL A 937 14.87 6.26 -37.09
CA VAL A 937 16.17 5.75 -37.56
C VAL A 937 16.62 4.66 -36.60
N LYS A 938 17.03 3.49 -37.12
CA LYS A 938 17.23 2.26 -36.31
C LYS A 938 18.69 1.84 -36.12
N SER A 939 19.64 2.66 -36.58
CA SER A 939 21.06 2.43 -36.34
C SER A 939 21.86 3.72 -36.44
N ASN A 940 22.95 3.81 -35.67
CA ASN A 940 23.95 4.88 -35.78
C ASN A 940 24.45 5.01 -37.24
N ASP A 941 24.70 3.88 -37.89
CA ASP A 941 25.22 3.77 -39.25
C ASP A 941 24.24 4.30 -40.33
N GLU A 942 22.93 4.28 -40.06
CA GLU A 942 21.89 4.93 -40.89
C GLU A 942 21.81 6.43 -40.58
N LEU A 943 21.84 6.80 -39.30
CA LEU A 943 21.79 8.19 -38.83
C LEU A 943 22.96 9.02 -39.40
N VAL A 944 24.19 8.51 -39.32
CA VAL A 944 25.40 9.17 -39.86
C VAL A 944 25.25 9.44 -41.36
N LYS A 945 24.76 8.47 -42.14
CA LYS A 945 24.53 8.63 -43.59
C LYS A 945 23.47 9.70 -43.89
N ILE A 946 22.41 9.74 -43.11
CA ILE A 946 21.35 10.76 -43.19
C ILE A 946 21.90 12.16 -42.88
N LEU A 947 22.62 12.32 -41.76
CA LEU A 947 23.18 13.60 -41.33
C LEU A 947 24.17 14.15 -42.36
N ILE A 948 25.12 13.32 -42.82
CA ILE A 948 26.09 13.69 -43.86
C ILE A 948 25.39 14.11 -45.16
N ALA A 949 24.32 13.44 -45.56
CA ALA A 949 23.53 13.81 -46.74
C ALA A 949 22.79 15.13 -46.56
N CYS A 950 22.18 15.38 -45.39
CA CYS A 950 21.52 16.65 -45.09
C CYS A 950 22.50 17.82 -45.06
N ILE A 951 23.67 17.64 -44.46
CA ILE A 951 24.76 18.63 -44.44
C ILE A 951 25.23 18.93 -45.88
N LYS A 952 25.65 17.91 -46.64
CA LYS A 952 26.21 18.08 -48.00
C LYS A 952 25.24 18.64 -49.03
N HIS A 953 23.93 18.48 -48.82
CA HIS A 953 22.89 19.05 -49.70
C HIS A 953 22.26 20.33 -49.15
N ASN A 954 22.76 20.88 -48.02
CA ASN A 954 22.21 22.06 -47.33
C ASN A 954 20.69 21.95 -47.08
N LYS A 955 20.25 20.79 -46.58
CA LYS A 955 18.84 20.44 -46.34
C LYS A 955 18.46 20.51 -44.86
N PHE A 956 18.74 21.65 -44.23
CA PHE A 956 18.12 22.06 -42.96
C PHE A 956 16.66 22.50 -43.18
N LYS A 957 15.85 21.62 -43.80
CA LYS A 957 14.45 21.85 -44.15
C LYS A 957 13.63 20.60 -43.89
N MET A 958 12.60 20.71 -43.06
CA MET A 958 11.67 19.62 -42.77
C MET A 958 10.95 19.17 -44.06
N ASP A 959 10.73 17.86 -44.21
CA ASP A 959 9.95 17.31 -45.32
C ASP A 959 8.52 17.88 -45.29
N PRO A 960 7.94 18.31 -46.43
CA PRO A 960 6.56 18.82 -46.49
C PRO A 960 5.51 17.93 -45.81
N LYS A 961 5.71 16.60 -45.77
CA LYS A 961 4.80 15.68 -45.07
C LYS A 961 4.82 15.84 -43.55
N TYR A 962 5.97 16.24 -42.97
CA TYR A 962 6.11 16.52 -41.55
C TYR A 962 5.70 17.96 -41.23
N ILE A 963 5.99 18.93 -42.11
CA ILE A 963 5.45 20.30 -42.00
C ILE A 963 3.92 20.24 -41.91
N LYS A 964 3.28 19.43 -42.76
CA LYS A 964 1.83 19.20 -42.66
C LYS A 964 1.42 18.61 -41.30
N ARG A 965 2.17 17.66 -40.73
CA ARG A 965 1.87 17.14 -39.37
C ARG A 965 1.94 18.23 -38.30
N VAL A 966 2.91 19.14 -38.39
CA VAL A 966 3.00 20.31 -37.49
C VAL A 966 1.75 21.21 -37.64
N ASP A 967 1.31 21.49 -38.87
CA ASP A 967 0.11 22.29 -39.16
C ASP A 967 -1.24 21.58 -38.87
N ASP A 968 -1.25 20.25 -38.87
CA ASP A 968 -2.37 19.41 -38.43
C ASP A 968 -2.42 19.31 -36.88
N VAL A 969 -1.28 19.43 -36.19
CA VAL A 969 -1.15 19.42 -34.71
C VAL A 969 -1.42 20.79 -34.12
N PHE A 970 -0.63 21.82 -34.43
CA PHE A 970 -0.73 23.12 -33.75
C PHE A 970 -1.81 24.00 -34.38
N LYS A 971 -2.65 24.66 -33.56
CA LYS A 971 -3.71 25.53 -34.09
C LYS A 971 -3.18 26.86 -34.63
N TYR A 972 -2.14 27.39 -33.99
CA TYR A 972 -1.57 28.72 -34.22
C TYR A 972 -0.05 28.63 -34.35
N ASN A 973 0.52 29.49 -35.20
CA ASN A 973 1.97 29.71 -35.35
C ASN A 973 2.18 31.15 -35.87
N ASP A 974 1.79 32.11 -35.04
CA ASP A 974 1.65 33.55 -35.36
C ASP A 974 2.27 34.48 -34.30
N SER A 975 3.00 33.92 -33.32
CA SER A 975 3.64 34.63 -32.19
C SER A 975 2.69 35.46 -31.31
N LYS A 976 1.40 35.09 -31.26
CA LYS A 976 0.34 35.72 -30.44
C LYS A 976 -0.19 34.80 -29.33
N ASN A 977 0.57 33.81 -28.88
CA ASN A 977 0.12 32.85 -27.87
C ASN A 977 -0.04 33.52 -26.50
N ARG A 978 0.92 34.35 -26.06
CA ARG A 978 0.84 35.12 -24.80
C ARG A 978 -0.39 36.04 -24.76
N GLU A 979 -0.64 36.75 -25.85
CA GLU A 979 -1.83 37.61 -26.03
C GLU A 979 -3.13 36.81 -25.96
N ARG A 980 -3.20 35.60 -26.54
CA ARG A 980 -4.38 34.73 -26.45
C ARG A 980 -4.59 34.14 -25.06
N ILE A 981 -3.52 33.73 -24.37
CA ILE A 981 -3.61 33.24 -22.98
C ILE A 981 -4.13 34.36 -22.08
N PHE A 982 -3.52 35.55 -22.14
CA PHE A 982 -3.96 36.71 -21.36
C PHE A 982 -5.44 37.03 -21.60
N ASN A 983 -5.85 37.16 -22.88
CA ASN A 983 -7.24 37.44 -23.27
C ASN A 983 -8.22 36.30 -22.97
N ALA A 984 -7.77 35.14 -22.50
CA ALA A 984 -8.62 34.05 -22.01
C ALA A 984 -8.70 34.06 -20.48
N ILE A 985 -7.58 34.30 -19.77
CA ILE A 985 -7.55 34.48 -18.31
C ILE A 985 -8.45 35.65 -17.89
N THR A 986 -8.43 36.77 -18.62
CA THR A 986 -9.29 37.95 -18.32
C THR A 986 -10.78 37.76 -18.61
N ARG A 987 -11.22 36.54 -18.96
CA ARG A 987 -12.64 36.16 -19.09
C ARG A 987 -13.12 35.22 -17.99
N LEU A 988 -12.23 34.82 -17.07
CA LEU A 988 -12.53 33.92 -15.96
C LEU A 988 -13.19 34.68 -14.82
#